data_AF-A0A6P5ALH0-F1
#
_entry.id   AF-A0A6P5ALH0-F1
#
_cell.length_a   1.000
_cell.length_b   1.000
_cell.length_c   1.000
_cell.angle_alpha   90.00
_cell.angle_beta   90.00
_cell.angle_gamma   90.00
#
_symmetry.space_group_name_H-M   'P 1'
#
loop_
_entity.id
_entity.type
_entity.pdbx_description
1 polymer ?
#
loop_
_entity_poly.entity_id
_entity_poly.type
_entity_poly.pdbx_seq_one_letter_code
_entity_poly.pdbx_strand_id
1 'polypeptide(L)'
;MTKMAAARSLDNTYSNEEDESAVLLVHTEYGKDKVGSSFLHRQVAETIRESEPDISVFSTVLHATEKDKQDAQQDGVELILPKVEPGDPRTDPTPDWLTFDHRSKYPDLPTKVRSIVGHADVTSRAALNIKHDRCPEAKVVLIYNDTSKDTQGNEKVATVNNSALQNAQEADVVFSVGNKVFDHFENQFRAITDKKPKHFEFLPRPSKKFEHTKAIYKETKTLAVLSIGRVKSVHNLKGHDLVVKALDIAAVKQNMECGIRGINEEDFQASDKDILKTHFKTTHLKRTLHPYGTLTDLHNDMLKAHLVLIPSEEEPFELAGLDAIAAGIPVLVSDKSGLADFMTKISPEFCYSVVNIEGNDEDKVKQWAKRIEQSLSNCETEFERAARCRDKLLSVKYWEESHQQLICSCIQTDDRTQQSSEVKIGSAPPVSLTDSRKPLQSGGLSREAGHSSDKIDTVTERANQSWTETTETPAQGASILYQAAIPHLVEHSKIASLRNTVKLRLTNLLHDRPGETFNLLLVGLPGSGKSSFINSMIMAVTGSWSDVAHYGAGNRTVTRRLERIVMFDDNCKEVHEPHPMPDYKKNIVFWDCGGFPNAMDEVYSTIVSLALDGRIPPGTNMEECMDQTPDQLRRRFSRVDRKVTFDRIVFILSASQNVPTHLVEAVKSGARQGHDVPIFVVVTKIDKCPNQHDLQKRVLGAQAAFNLTGSQVRFKLTSLYCEDLTLWPDPSDYRVMKPDAKIDSNLLNIWMSLTDPNIKAIPAPPEPKRIPPARPAPAEYEYVPIFVVVTKIDKCPNQHDLQERVKDAQAAFNLTGSQVRFKLTSLYCEDLTLWPDPSDYRVMKPDAKIDSNLLNIWMSLTDPNIKAIPAPPEPKRIPPARPAPAEPQNNPAPNPPRQGRWCVLS
;
A
#
# COMPACT_ATOMS: atom_id res chain seq x y z
N MET A 1 31.25 17.97 33.98
CA MET A 1 31.71 19.15 34.76
C MET A 1 30.85 20.35 34.38
N THR A 2 30.64 21.30 35.29
CA THR A 2 29.60 22.33 35.13
C THR A 2 30.17 23.65 34.60
N LYS A 3 29.91 23.99 33.32
CA LYS A 3 29.93 25.38 32.78
C LYS A 3 29.51 25.42 31.30
N MET A 4 28.27 25.83 31.04
CA MET A 4 27.81 26.71 29.94
C MET A 4 26.30 26.55 29.75
N ALA A 5 25.53 27.29 30.54
CA ALA A 5 24.07 27.41 30.41
C ALA A 5 23.66 28.85 30.77
N ALA A 6 24.03 29.80 29.90
CA ALA A 6 23.60 31.20 29.95
C ALA A 6 23.92 31.91 28.61
N ALA A 7 23.08 32.87 28.25
CA ALA A 7 23.29 33.88 27.20
C ALA A 7 23.53 33.39 25.76
N ARG A 8 22.44 33.21 25.00
CA ARG A 8 22.31 33.69 23.62
C ARG A 8 20.85 34.02 23.31
N SER A 9 20.56 35.32 23.25
CA SER A 9 19.29 35.88 22.76
C SER A 9 19.63 37.18 22.06
N LEU A 10 19.11 37.38 20.85
CA LEU A 10 19.36 38.55 19.99
C LEU A 10 20.83 38.71 19.55
N ASP A 11 21.22 37.94 18.53
CA ASP A 11 21.56 38.57 17.24
C ASP A 11 21.34 37.57 16.10
N ASN A 12 20.58 37.97 15.07
CA ASN A 12 20.00 37.06 14.09
C ASN A 12 20.59 37.31 12.70
N THR A 13 21.82 36.87 12.45
CA THR A 13 22.54 37.15 11.19
C THR A 13 23.57 36.09 10.74
N TYR A 14 23.88 35.07 11.54
CA TYR A 14 24.96 34.10 11.24
C TYR A 14 24.47 32.72 10.75
N SER A 15 23.16 32.49 10.65
CA SER A 15 22.57 31.14 10.42
C SER A 15 22.63 30.60 8.99
N ASN A 16 23.12 31.36 8.01
CA ASN A 16 22.93 31.03 6.58
C ASN A 16 24.07 30.20 5.95
N GLU A 17 25.22 30.06 6.61
CA GLU A 17 26.35 29.26 6.11
C GLU A 17 26.35 27.82 6.66
N GLU A 18 25.86 27.61 7.89
CA GLU A 18 25.80 26.27 8.51
C GLU A 18 24.86 25.33 7.74
N ASP A 19 23.68 25.81 7.32
CA ASP A 19 22.66 25.07 6.56
C ASP A 19 23.19 24.52 5.22
N GLU A 20 24.08 25.25 4.52
CA GLU A 20 24.64 24.81 3.22
C GLU A 20 25.59 23.59 3.32
N SER A 21 26.03 23.26 4.54
CA SER A 21 26.82 22.05 4.81
C SER A 21 25.98 20.84 5.18
N ALA A 22 24.73 21.06 5.62
CA ALA A 22 23.95 20.10 6.39
C ALA A 22 23.39 18.92 5.57
N VAL A 23 23.13 17.80 6.23
CA VAL A 23 22.48 16.62 5.61
C VAL A 23 21.07 16.44 6.17
N LEU A 24 20.06 16.35 5.29
CA LEU A 24 18.69 16.02 5.66
C LEU A 24 18.41 14.54 5.41
N LEU A 25 18.17 13.80 6.48
CA LEU A 25 17.74 12.42 6.42
C LEU A 25 16.19 12.38 6.44
N VAL A 26 15.57 11.79 5.42
CA VAL A 26 14.11 11.74 5.28
C VAL A 26 13.60 10.33 5.60
N HIS A 27 12.99 10.16 6.77
CA HIS A 27 12.34 8.91 7.21
C HIS A 27 11.10 9.21 8.08
N THR A 28 10.42 8.16 8.51
CA THR A 28 9.17 8.21 9.28
C THR A 28 9.40 8.07 10.79
N GLU A 29 10.55 7.55 11.21
CA GLU A 29 10.90 7.28 12.61
C GLU A 29 12.42 7.16 12.81
N TYR A 30 12.86 7.41 14.06
CA TYR A 30 14.24 7.34 14.54
C TYR A 30 14.26 6.66 15.92
N GLY A 31 15.40 6.11 16.37
CA GLY A 31 15.61 5.59 17.74
C GLY A 31 16.58 4.40 17.81
N LYS A 32 17.16 4.12 18.98
CA LYS A 32 18.17 3.04 19.18
C LYS A 32 17.58 1.64 19.27
N ASP A 33 16.29 1.55 19.58
CA ASP A 33 15.55 0.28 19.66
C ASP A 33 14.80 -0.09 18.37
N LYS A 34 14.92 0.73 17.32
CA LYS A 34 14.29 0.50 16.01
C LYS A 34 15.02 -0.59 15.21
N VAL A 35 14.31 -1.18 14.25
CA VAL A 35 14.80 -2.26 13.37
C VAL A 35 14.47 -1.97 11.90
N GLY A 36 14.96 -2.77 10.97
CA GLY A 36 14.63 -2.64 9.54
C GLY A 36 15.17 -1.35 8.89
N SER A 37 14.33 -0.64 8.13
CA SER A 37 14.73 0.60 7.43
C SER A 37 15.16 1.71 8.39
N SER A 38 14.51 1.84 9.55
CA SER A 38 14.86 2.84 10.57
C SER A 38 16.26 2.59 11.16
N PHE A 39 16.64 1.32 11.37
CA PHE A 39 17.99 0.97 11.79
C PHE A 39 19.04 1.40 10.74
N LEU A 40 18.81 1.08 9.46
CA LEU A 40 19.69 1.48 8.36
C LEU A 40 19.79 3.01 8.24
N HIS A 41 18.66 3.70 8.35
CA HIS A 41 18.59 5.16 8.26
C HIS A 41 19.33 5.84 9.43
N ARG A 42 19.19 5.30 10.65
CA ARG A 42 19.98 5.74 11.81
C ARG A 42 21.47 5.41 11.63
N GLN A 43 21.83 4.29 11.01
CA GLN A 43 23.24 3.95 10.74
C GLN A 43 23.88 4.89 9.70
N VAL A 44 23.13 5.42 8.72
CA VAL A 44 23.59 6.52 7.85
C VAL A 44 23.95 7.74 8.71
N ALA A 45 23.08 8.12 9.66
CA ALA A 45 23.33 9.24 10.57
C ALA A 45 24.59 9.01 11.43
N GLU A 46 24.71 7.84 12.07
CA GLU A 46 25.89 7.49 12.87
C GLU A 46 27.17 7.50 12.03
N THR A 47 27.14 6.98 10.80
CA THR A 47 28.29 6.95 9.89
C THR A 47 28.78 8.36 9.51
N ILE A 48 27.85 9.27 9.23
CA ILE A 48 28.18 10.67 8.94
C ILE A 48 28.74 11.35 10.20
N ARG A 49 28.06 11.22 11.34
CA ARG A 49 28.41 11.88 12.60
C ARG A 49 29.67 11.33 13.27
N GLU A 50 30.07 10.09 12.99
CA GLU A 50 31.35 9.49 13.43
C GLU A 50 32.56 9.97 12.60
N SER A 51 32.38 10.35 11.33
CA SER A 51 33.45 10.88 10.46
C SER A 51 33.55 12.40 10.52
N GLU A 52 32.41 13.10 10.37
CA GLU A 52 32.33 14.55 10.22
C GLU A 52 31.49 15.17 11.37
N PRO A 53 32.05 15.24 12.60
CA PRO A 53 31.31 15.63 13.80
C PRO A 53 30.85 17.10 13.81
N ASP A 54 31.34 17.92 12.87
CA ASP A 54 30.96 19.33 12.72
C ASP A 54 29.80 19.55 11.74
N ILE A 55 29.36 18.52 11.00
CA ILE A 55 28.28 18.65 10.00
C ILE A 55 26.91 18.42 10.64
N SER A 56 26.04 19.43 10.53
CA SER A 56 24.64 19.35 10.99
C SER A 56 23.89 18.23 10.27
N VAL A 57 23.24 17.35 11.03
CA VAL A 57 22.40 16.27 10.50
C VAL A 57 20.99 16.41 11.05
N PHE A 58 20.04 16.61 10.15
CA PHE A 58 18.61 16.65 10.45
C PHE A 58 17.97 15.30 10.09
N SER A 59 16.98 14.84 10.84
CA SER A 59 16.16 13.67 10.49
C SER A 59 14.68 14.00 10.61
N THR A 60 13.90 13.79 9.56
CA THR A 60 12.44 13.84 9.68
C THR A 60 11.91 12.63 10.44
N VAL A 61 10.81 12.83 11.16
CA VAL A 61 10.01 11.74 11.75
C VAL A 61 8.53 12.11 11.70
N LEU A 62 7.63 11.12 11.74
CA LEU A 62 6.19 11.34 11.91
C LEU A 62 5.86 11.64 13.39
N HIS A 63 6.49 10.87 14.30
CA HIS A 63 6.38 11.02 15.75
C HIS A 63 7.74 10.74 16.39
N ALA A 64 7.98 11.28 17.59
CA ALA A 64 9.11 10.88 18.43
C ALA A 64 8.68 10.82 19.90
N THR A 65 9.00 9.71 20.58
CA THR A 65 8.96 9.64 22.04
C THR A 65 10.13 10.43 22.64
N GLU A 66 10.09 10.70 23.94
CA GLU A 66 11.21 11.36 24.61
C GLU A 66 12.50 10.52 24.62
N LYS A 67 12.38 9.19 24.44
CA LYS A 67 13.53 8.32 24.20
C LYS A 67 14.12 8.53 22.81
N ASP A 68 13.29 8.56 21.77
CA ASP A 68 13.77 8.74 20.39
C ASP A 68 14.50 10.09 20.22
N LYS A 69 14.02 11.14 20.91
CA LYS A 69 14.70 12.45 20.99
C LYS A 69 16.04 12.38 21.73
N GLN A 70 16.10 11.71 22.87
CA GLN A 70 17.35 11.52 23.63
C GLN A 70 18.36 10.69 22.84
N ASP A 71 17.89 9.69 22.09
CA ASP A 71 18.71 8.87 21.22
C ASP A 71 19.32 9.74 20.10
N ALA A 72 18.49 10.51 19.38
CA ALA A 72 18.95 11.44 18.35
C ALA A 72 19.93 12.49 18.89
N GLN A 73 19.65 13.08 20.05
CA GLN A 73 20.54 14.04 20.71
C GLN A 73 21.91 13.44 21.05
N GLN A 74 21.96 12.19 21.51
CA GLN A 74 23.22 11.47 21.77
C GLN A 74 24.00 11.15 20.49
N ASP A 75 23.29 10.97 19.38
CA ASP A 75 23.87 10.67 18.07
C ASP A 75 24.27 11.96 17.30
N GLY A 76 23.91 13.14 17.82
CA GLY A 76 24.17 14.44 17.20
C GLY A 76 23.24 14.78 16.05
N VAL A 77 21.98 14.32 16.12
CA VAL A 77 20.94 14.50 15.10
C VAL A 77 19.78 15.32 15.65
N GLU A 78 19.31 16.30 14.87
CA GLU A 78 18.10 17.06 15.19
C GLU A 78 16.86 16.43 14.54
N LEU A 79 15.80 16.19 15.33
CA LEU A 79 14.56 15.59 14.83
C LEU A 79 13.56 16.66 14.40
N ILE A 80 13.17 16.63 13.13
CA ILE A 80 12.15 17.52 12.57
C ILE A 80 10.80 16.81 12.60
N LEU A 81 9.92 17.27 13.51
CA LEU A 81 8.55 16.77 13.68
C LEU A 81 7.53 17.61 12.86
N PRO A 82 6.38 17.01 12.50
CA PRO A 82 5.30 17.74 11.85
C PRO A 82 4.59 18.67 12.83
N LYS A 83 4.08 19.80 12.32
CA LYS A 83 3.15 20.69 13.02
C LYS A 83 1.72 20.41 12.58
N VAL A 84 0.83 20.34 13.55
CA VAL A 84 -0.63 20.22 13.33
C VAL A 84 -1.24 21.60 13.58
N GLU A 85 -1.79 22.21 12.54
CA GLU A 85 -2.46 23.50 12.67
C GLU A 85 -3.79 23.37 13.46
N PRO A 86 -4.12 24.32 14.36
CA PRO A 86 -5.39 24.30 15.09
C PRO A 86 -6.60 24.34 14.14
N GLY A 87 -7.24 23.19 13.94
CA GLY A 87 -8.42 23.03 13.09
C GLY A 87 -8.22 22.17 11.83
N ASP A 88 -7.01 21.72 11.50
CA ASP A 88 -6.84 20.69 10.47
C ASP A 88 -7.39 19.35 11.00
N PRO A 89 -8.41 18.73 10.36
CA PRO A 89 -8.96 17.43 10.80
C PRO A 89 -7.96 16.28 10.63
N ARG A 90 -6.83 16.50 9.93
CA ARG A 90 -5.72 15.56 9.81
C ARG A 90 -4.78 15.80 11.00
N THR A 91 -5.10 15.18 12.13
CA THR A 91 -4.32 15.29 13.37
C THR A 91 -3.23 14.23 13.53
N ASP A 92 -3.27 13.17 12.72
CA ASP A 92 -2.35 12.03 12.77
C ASP A 92 -1.38 12.08 11.57
N PRO A 93 -0.07 12.28 11.80
CA PRO A 93 0.96 12.33 10.74
C PRO A 93 1.08 11.06 9.91
N THR A 94 1.21 11.20 8.59
CA THR A 94 1.42 10.08 7.67
C THR A 94 2.59 10.36 6.70
N PRO A 95 3.14 9.34 6.01
CA PRO A 95 4.18 9.55 4.98
C PRO A 95 3.75 10.50 3.85
N ASP A 96 2.46 10.63 3.58
CA ASP A 96 1.90 11.62 2.64
C ASP A 96 2.19 13.06 3.08
N TRP A 97 2.34 13.32 4.39
CA TRP A 97 2.69 14.66 4.90
C TRP A 97 4.14 15.04 4.59
N LEU A 98 5.04 14.05 4.55
CA LEU A 98 6.43 14.24 4.09
C LEU A 98 6.50 14.30 2.55
N THR A 99 5.62 13.59 1.86
CA THR A 99 5.66 13.48 0.39
C THR A 99 5.01 14.68 -0.30
N PHE A 100 3.84 15.13 0.18
CA PHE A 100 3.00 16.12 -0.51
C PHE A 100 2.76 17.40 0.30
N ASP A 101 2.47 17.29 1.61
CA ASP A 101 2.16 18.47 2.45
C ASP A 101 3.38 19.11 3.15
N HIS A 102 4.61 18.71 2.80
CA HIS A 102 5.82 19.05 3.58
C HIS A 102 6.12 20.56 3.65
N ARG A 103 5.51 21.38 2.79
CA ARG A 103 5.55 22.85 2.89
C ARG A 103 4.78 23.39 4.10
N SER A 104 3.62 22.84 4.43
CA SER A 104 2.76 23.29 5.54
C SER A 104 2.90 22.43 6.79
N LYS A 105 3.05 21.11 6.63
CA LYS A 105 3.15 20.17 7.76
C LYS A 105 4.54 20.13 8.39
N TYR A 106 5.59 20.39 7.63
CA TYR A 106 6.97 20.43 8.13
C TYR A 106 7.61 21.79 7.83
N PRO A 107 7.08 22.91 8.37
CA PRO A 107 7.54 24.25 8.03
C PRO A 107 9.04 24.41 8.34
N ASP A 108 9.48 23.86 9.47
CA ASP A 108 10.84 23.88 10.03
C ASP A 108 11.84 22.96 9.29
N LEU A 109 11.47 22.36 8.14
CA LEU A 109 12.46 21.76 7.25
C LEU A 109 13.48 22.83 6.80
N PRO A 110 14.80 22.55 6.87
CA PRO A 110 15.84 23.48 6.46
C PRO A 110 15.63 23.93 5.01
N THR A 111 16.03 25.18 4.73
CA THR A 111 15.77 25.82 3.43
C THR A 111 16.94 25.68 2.46
N LYS A 112 18.11 25.33 2.98
CA LYS A 112 19.24 24.81 2.22
C LYS A 112 19.76 23.59 2.97
N VAL A 113 20.09 22.54 2.23
CA VAL A 113 20.90 21.42 2.70
C VAL A 113 21.76 20.95 1.56
N ARG A 114 22.87 20.32 1.91
CA ARG A 114 23.85 19.77 0.98
C ARG A 114 23.35 18.52 0.27
N SER A 115 22.75 17.62 1.03
CA SER A 115 22.17 16.39 0.51
C SER A 115 20.91 15.99 1.27
N ILE A 116 20.04 15.27 0.57
CA ILE A 116 18.80 14.69 1.10
C ILE A 116 18.91 13.17 0.94
N VAL A 117 18.89 12.43 2.06
CA VAL A 117 18.96 10.97 2.06
C VAL A 117 17.56 10.38 2.26
N GLY A 118 17.02 9.77 1.21
CA GLY A 118 15.75 9.03 1.25
C GLY A 118 15.96 7.51 1.30
N HIS A 119 14.90 6.77 1.63
CA HIS A 119 14.86 5.32 1.58
C HIS A 119 13.89 4.85 0.47
N ALA A 120 14.29 3.85 -0.32
CA ALA A 120 13.45 3.22 -1.33
C ALA A 120 12.10 2.80 -0.74
N ASP A 121 11.03 2.96 -1.53
CA ASP A 121 9.62 2.68 -1.22
C ASP A 121 8.99 3.40 0.00
N VAL A 122 9.77 3.84 0.98
CA VAL A 122 9.28 4.50 2.21
C VAL A 122 9.28 6.03 2.08
N THR A 123 10.38 6.63 1.61
CA THR A 123 10.54 8.10 1.55
C THR A 123 11.26 8.63 0.31
N SER A 124 11.67 7.77 -0.62
CA SER A 124 12.40 8.15 -1.84
C SER A 124 11.70 9.25 -2.65
N ARG A 125 10.37 9.16 -2.84
CA ARG A 125 9.59 10.21 -3.49
C ARG A 125 9.45 11.49 -2.64
N ALA A 126 9.42 11.38 -1.30
CA ALA A 126 9.46 12.55 -0.43
C ALA A 126 10.79 13.31 -0.53
N ALA A 127 11.93 12.60 -0.54
CA ALA A 127 13.26 13.19 -0.72
C ALA A 127 13.39 13.94 -2.06
N LEU A 128 12.91 13.34 -3.15
CA LEU A 128 12.87 13.97 -4.48
C LEU A 128 11.96 15.21 -4.50
N ASN A 129 10.77 15.13 -3.90
CA ASN A 129 9.86 16.26 -3.80
C ASN A 129 10.46 17.40 -2.96
N ILE A 130 11.10 17.12 -1.82
CA ILE A 130 11.74 18.14 -0.97
C ILE A 130 12.93 18.80 -1.71
N LYS A 131 13.71 18.06 -2.51
CA LYS A 131 14.71 18.65 -3.42
C LYS A 131 14.04 19.65 -4.38
N HIS A 132 13.05 19.20 -5.15
CA HIS A 132 12.36 20.05 -6.12
C HIS A 132 11.72 21.30 -5.49
N ASP A 133 11.09 21.14 -4.31
CA ASP A 133 10.24 22.18 -3.73
C ASP A 133 10.95 23.15 -2.78
N ARG A 134 11.99 22.70 -2.07
CA ARG A 134 12.71 23.50 -1.06
C ARG A 134 14.19 23.67 -1.39
N CYS A 135 14.89 22.58 -1.70
CA CYS A 135 16.35 22.54 -1.75
C CYS A 135 16.86 22.08 -3.14
N PRO A 136 16.68 22.87 -4.22
CA PRO A 136 16.93 22.43 -5.59
C PRO A 136 18.40 22.04 -5.86
N GLU A 137 19.34 22.71 -5.19
CA GLU A 137 20.78 22.45 -5.28
C GLU A 137 21.24 21.19 -4.52
N ALA A 138 20.37 20.58 -3.70
CA ALA A 138 20.74 19.45 -2.86
C ALA A 138 20.91 18.14 -3.67
N LYS A 139 21.95 17.36 -3.37
CA LYS A 139 22.10 16.00 -3.91
C LYS A 139 21.07 15.06 -3.29
N VAL A 140 20.31 14.30 -4.09
CA VAL A 140 19.47 13.22 -3.56
C VAL A 140 20.24 11.90 -3.57
N VAL A 141 20.37 11.31 -2.39
CA VAL A 141 20.94 9.99 -2.14
C VAL A 141 19.80 9.06 -1.73
N LEU A 142 19.68 7.88 -2.33
CA LEU A 142 18.63 6.91 -1.99
C LEU A 142 19.20 5.57 -1.53
N ILE A 143 18.72 5.05 -0.40
CA ILE A 143 19.09 3.74 0.15
C ILE A 143 18.05 2.67 -0.24
N TYR A 144 18.47 1.58 -0.87
CA TYR A 144 17.62 0.46 -1.33
C TYR A 144 17.97 -0.81 -0.55
N ASN A 145 16.98 -1.53 -0.01
CA ASN A 145 17.20 -2.73 0.83
C ASN A 145 16.28 -3.94 0.53
N ASP A 146 15.44 -3.85 -0.49
CA ASP A 146 14.60 -4.95 -1.02
C ASP A 146 14.77 -4.98 -2.55
N THR A 147 14.48 -6.12 -3.19
CA THR A 147 14.53 -6.30 -4.65
C THR A 147 13.16 -6.55 -5.29
N SER A 148 12.09 -6.48 -4.47
CA SER A 148 10.68 -6.38 -4.88
C SER A 148 10.18 -7.36 -5.96
N LYS A 149 10.74 -8.58 -6.00
CA LYS A 149 10.07 -9.76 -6.59
C LYS A 149 8.86 -10.24 -5.77
N ASP A 150 8.71 -9.72 -4.56
CA ASP A 150 7.90 -10.29 -3.47
C ASP A 150 6.38 -10.10 -3.58
N THR A 151 5.87 -9.37 -4.59
CA THR A 151 4.42 -9.26 -4.81
C THR A 151 3.92 -10.35 -5.75
N GLN A 152 3.36 -11.42 -5.18
CA GLN A 152 2.62 -12.41 -5.96
C GLN A 152 1.47 -11.73 -6.74
N GLY A 153 1.44 -11.99 -8.06
CA GLY A 153 0.60 -11.27 -9.03
C GLY A 153 1.44 -10.40 -9.96
N ASN A 154 1.67 -10.89 -11.19
CA ASN A 154 2.68 -10.35 -12.13
C ASN A 154 2.50 -8.86 -12.48
N GLU A 155 1.30 -8.28 -12.36
CA GLU A 155 1.07 -6.85 -12.59
C GLU A 155 1.66 -5.94 -11.48
N LYS A 156 1.76 -6.44 -10.25
CA LYS A 156 2.28 -5.65 -9.11
C LYS A 156 3.80 -5.44 -9.22
N VAL A 157 4.54 -6.50 -9.59
CA VAL A 157 6.01 -6.48 -9.71
C VAL A 157 6.47 -5.41 -10.71
N ALA A 158 5.80 -5.32 -11.86
CA ALA A 158 6.09 -4.31 -12.87
C ALA A 158 5.87 -2.88 -12.35
N THR A 159 4.80 -2.65 -11.59
CA THR A 159 4.44 -1.30 -11.12
C THR A 159 5.39 -0.79 -10.03
N VAL A 160 5.72 -1.63 -9.05
CA VAL A 160 6.65 -1.26 -7.96
C VAL A 160 8.06 -1.03 -8.53
N ASN A 161 8.57 -1.97 -9.33
CA ASN A 161 9.90 -1.84 -9.94
C ASN A 161 10.00 -0.60 -10.82
N ASN A 162 8.97 -0.24 -11.59
CA ASN A 162 8.95 1.00 -12.36
C ASN A 162 9.05 2.25 -11.47
N SER A 163 8.32 2.33 -10.35
CA SER A 163 8.45 3.46 -9.42
C SER A 163 9.82 3.52 -8.72
N ALA A 164 10.37 2.36 -8.35
CA ALA A 164 11.69 2.24 -7.74
C ALA A 164 12.81 2.64 -8.72
N LEU A 165 12.69 2.27 -10.00
CA LEU A 165 13.59 2.72 -11.08
C LEU A 165 13.46 4.21 -11.37
N GLN A 166 12.24 4.74 -11.45
CA GLN A 166 12.03 6.16 -11.72
C GLN A 166 12.64 7.02 -10.60
N ASN A 167 12.44 6.65 -9.34
CA ASN A 167 13.06 7.34 -8.21
C ASN A 167 14.60 7.28 -8.28
N ALA A 168 15.18 6.17 -8.74
CA ALA A 168 16.63 6.02 -8.94
C ALA A 168 17.17 6.89 -10.12
N GLN A 169 16.40 7.07 -11.19
CA GLN A 169 16.76 7.95 -12.32
C GLN A 169 16.74 9.43 -11.95
N GLU A 170 15.79 9.85 -11.10
CA GLU A 170 15.69 11.23 -10.62
C GLU A 170 16.74 11.57 -9.55
N ALA A 171 17.23 10.55 -8.81
CA ALA A 171 18.29 10.69 -7.81
C ALA A 171 19.67 11.00 -8.41
N ASP A 172 20.62 11.37 -7.55
CA ASP A 172 22.01 11.64 -7.93
C ASP A 172 22.95 10.50 -7.53
N VAL A 173 22.66 9.81 -6.42
CA VAL A 173 23.35 8.60 -5.97
C VAL A 173 22.36 7.57 -5.41
N VAL A 174 22.60 6.29 -5.69
CA VAL A 174 21.88 5.15 -5.14
C VAL A 174 22.85 4.23 -4.38
N PHE A 175 22.46 3.81 -3.18
CA PHE A 175 23.15 2.80 -2.39
C PHE A 175 22.26 1.57 -2.21
N SER A 176 22.75 0.42 -2.64
CA SER A 176 22.06 -0.87 -2.47
C SER A 176 22.65 -1.64 -1.31
N VAL A 177 21.82 -2.01 -0.32
CA VAL A 177 22.24 -2.67 0.92
C VAL A 177 22.58 -4.14 0.66
N GLY A 178 23.88 -4.44 0.59
CA GLY A 178 24.41 -5.78 0.35
C GLY A 178 24.27 -6.31 -1.09
N ASN A 179 25.02 -7.36 -1.39
CA ASN A 179 25.31 -7.74 -2.77
C ASN A 179 24.09 -8.14 -3.58
N LYS A 180 23.08 -8.80 -3.00
CA LYS A 180 21.90 -9.23 -3.77
C LYS A 180 21.01 -8.05 -4.17
N VAL A 181 20.99 -6.96 -3.39
CA VAL A 181 20.34 -5.71 -3.79
C VAL A 181 21.17 -5.01 -4.86
N PHE A 182 22.49 -4.94 -4.68
CA PHE A 182 23.40 -4.29 -5.63
C PHE A 182 23.41 -4.97 -7.00
N ASP A 183 23.66 -6.29 -7.06
CA ASP A 183 23.65 -7.06 -8.29
C ASP A 183 22.29 -6.99 -9.01
N HIS A 184 21.19 -6.91 -8.26
CA HIS A 184 19.85 -6.75 -8.82
C HIS A 184 19.65 -5.39 -9.50
N PHE A 185 19.86 -4.28 -8.78
CA PHE A 185 19.65 -2.95 -9.36
C PHE A 185 20.73 -2.56 -10.36
N GLU A 186 21.98 -3.02 -10.22
CA GLU A 186 23.01 -2.80 -11.23
C GLU A 186 22.65 -3.48 -12.56
N ASN A 187 21.99 -4.64 -12.53
CA ASN A 187 21.45 -5.24 -13.75
C ASN A 187 20.26 -4.45 -14.33
N GLN A 188 19.35 -3.91 -13.51
CA GLN A 188 18.26 -3.08 -14.03
C GLN A 188 18.78 -1.73 -14.60
N PHE A 189 19.74 -1.09 -13.92
CA PHE A 189 20.30 0.20 -14.32
C PHE A 189 21.13 0.14 -15.62
N ARG A 190 21.48 -1.06 -16.13
CA ARG A 190 22.05 -1.24 -17.48
C ARG A 190 21.05 -0.93 -18.60
N ALA A 191 19.74 -0.97 -18.32
CA ALA A 191 18.70 -0.62 -19.29
C ALA A 191 18.45 0.90 -19.38
N ILE A 192 19.07 1.71 -18.51
CA ILE A 192 18.94 3.17 -18.52
C ILE A 192 19.92 3.75 -19.54
N THR A 193 19.41 4.25 -20.66
CA THR A 193 20.20 4.87 -21.74
C THR A 193 20.62 6.31 -21.44
N ASP A 194 19.92 6.95 -20.49
CA ASP A 194 19.98 8.41 -20.28
C ASP A 194 20.87 8.73 -19.06
N LYS A 195 20.36 9.44 -18.04
CA LYS A 195 21.07 9.64 -16.76
C LYS A 195 21.02 8.35 -15.93
N LYS A 196 21.99 7.43 -16.12
CA LYS A 196 22.21 6.35 -15.14
C LYS A 196 22.68 6.97 -13.80
N PRO A 197 22.10 6.61 -12.64
CA PRO A 197 22.58 7.10 -11.34
C PRO A 197 24.00 6.59 -11.02
N LYS A 198 24.74 7.33 -10.19
CA LYS A 198 25.91 6.78 -9.49
C LYS A 198 25.39 5.69 -8.53
N HIS A 199 25.95 4.49 -8.60
CA HIS A 199 25.42 3.33 -7.87
C HIS A 199 26.54 2.62 -7.09
N PHE A 200 26.31 2.37 -5.80
CA PHE A 200 27.29 1.77 -4.88
C PHE A 200 26.64 0.67 -4.02
N GLU A 201 27.45 -0.30 -3.57
CA GLU A 201 27.05 -1.27 -2.54
C GLU A 201 27.23 -0.62 -1.16
N PHE A 202 26.22 -0.69 -0.30
CA PHE A 202 26.31 -0.34 1.12
C PHE A 202 26.40 -1.61 1.96
N LEU A 203 27.50 -1.77 2.71
CA LEU A 203 27.69 -2.92 3.59
C LEU A 203 27.44 -2.50 5.04
N PRO A 204 26.27 -2.84 5.62
CA PRO A 204 25.89 -2.34 6.94
C PRO A 204 26.79 -2.94 8.03
N ARG A 205 27.22 -2.10 8.97
CA ARG A 205 27.88 -2.51 10.22
C ARG A 205 26.86 -3.23 11.13
N PRO A 206 27.26 -4.18 11.98
CA PRO A 206 26.35 -4.76 12.97
C PRO A 206 25.88 -3.66 13.93
N SER A 207 24.73 -3.84 14.59
CA SER A 207 24.25 -2.84 15.53
C SER A 207 25.19 -2.74 16.74
N LYS A 208 25.41 -1.52 17.25
CA LYS A 208 26.34 -1.27 18.37
C LYS A 208 26.02 -2.11 19.61
N LYS A 209 24.74 -2.46 19.83
CA LYS A 209 24.30 -3.32 20.95
C LYS A 209 24.85 -4.75 20.82
N PHE A 210 24.87 -5.30 19.61
CA PHE A 210 25.41 -6.64 19.35
C PHE A 210 26.93 -6.64 19.16
N GLU A 211 27.51 -5.61 18.55
CA GLU A 211 28.98 -5.45 18.45
C GLU A 211 29.66 -5.46 19.82
N HIS A 212 29.09 -4.78 20.82
CA HIS A 212 29.61 -4.80 22.20
C HIS A 212 29.23 -6.06 22.99
N THR A 213 28.39 -6.94 22.43
CA THR A 213 27.99 -8.20 23.07
C THR A 213 29.04 -9.29 22.82
N LYS A 214 29.25 -10.11 23.85
CA LYS A 214 29.95 -11.40 23.76
C LYS A 214 29.05 -12.45 24.41
N ALA A 215 28.41 -13.27 23.60
CA ALA A 215 27.63 -14.40 24.06
C ALA A 215 28.56 -15.45 24.70
N ILE A 216 28.05 -16.16 25.70
CA ILE A 216 28.80 -17.15 26.47
C ILE A 216 27.94 -18.40 26.54
N TYR A 217 28.50 -19.54 26.12
CA TYR A 217 27.81 -20.82 26.22
C TYR A 217 27.39 -21.12 27.68
N LYS A 218 26.18 -21.68 27.83
CA LYS A 218 25.68 -22.25 29.08
C LYS A 218 25.06 -23.60 28.78
N GLU A 219 25.55 -24.64 29.43
CA GLU A 219 24.90 -25.94 29.42
C GLU A 219 23.52 -25.83 30.10
N THR A 220 22.48 -26.32 29.43
CA THR A 220 21.11 -26.32 29.93
C THR A 220 20.43 -27.64 29.61
N LYS A 221 19.39 -27.99 30.40
CA LYS A 221 18.61 -29.23 30.17
C LYS A 221 17.64 -29.15 28.99
N THR A 222 17.39 -27.94 28.46
CA THR A 222 16.51 -27.68 27.33
C THR A 222 17.21 -26.70 26.41
N LEU A 223 17.51 -27.12 25.18
CA LEU A 223 18.16 -26.26 24.20
C LEU A 223 17.13 -25.28 23.61
N ALA A 224 17.47 -23.99 23.56
CA ALA A 224 16.62 -22.96 22.98
C ALA A 224 17.08 -22.63 21.56
N VAL A 225 16.18 -22.70 20.58
CA VAL A 225 16.43 -22.30 19.19
C VAL A 225 15.57 -21.08 18.87
N LEU A 226 16.13 -20.11 18.15
CA LEU A 226 15.40 -18.92 17.72
C LEU A 226 15.41 -18.80 16.20
N SER A 227 14.25 -18.92 15.57
CA SER A 227 14.08 -18.70 14.13
C SER A 227 13.60 -17.28 13.86
N ILE A 228 14.26 -16.56 12.95
CA ILE A 228 14.02 -15.13 12.70
C ILE A 228 13.82 -14.87 11.21
N GLY A 229 12.69 -14.26 10.85
CA GLY A 229 12.31 -14.00 9.46
C GLY A 229 11.01 -13.21 9.37
N ARG A 230 10.81 -12.46 8.28
CA ARG A 230 9.61 -11.64 8.09
C ARG A 230 8.44 -12.48 7.60
N VAL A 231 7.49 -12.82 8.49
CA VAL A 231 6.21 -13.41 8.07
C VAL A 231 5.36 -12.30 7.46
N LYS A 232 5.03 -12.43 6.17
CA LYS A 232 4.23 -11.45 5.40
C LYS A 232 2.76 -11.88 5.22
N SER A 233 2.46 -13.18 5.35
CA SER A 233 1.09 -13.74 5.41
C SER A 233 1.14 -15.22 5.81
N VAL A 234 -0.02 -15.84 6.02
CA VAL A 234 -0.13 -17.30 6.23
C VAL A 234 0.47 -18.13 5.09
N HIS A 235 0.58 -17.57 3.88
CA HIS A 235 1.17 -18.22 2.70
C HIS A 235 2.63 -17.81 2.42
N ASN A 236 3.16 -16.79 3.11
CA ASN A 236 4.56 -16.36 2.98
C ASN A 236 5.22 -16.30 4.37
N LEU A 237 5.74 -17.46 4.77
CA LEU A 237 6.38 -17.71 6.06
C LEU A 237 7.93 -17.62 5.98
N LYS A 238 8.50 -17.12 4.87
CA LYS A 238 9.96 -16.98 4.62
C LYS A 238 10.83 -18.13 5.18
N GLY A 239 10.44 -19.37 4.91
CA GLY A 239 11.17 -20.59 5.29
C GLY A 239 10.96 -21.10 6.71
N HIS A 240 10.20 -20.40 7.57
CA HIS A 240 9.94 -20.84 8.95
C HIS A 240 9.25 -22.22 9.00
N ASP A 241 8.39 -22.56 8.05
CA ASP A 241 7.70 -23.85 8.04
C ASP A 241 8.65 -25.01 7.76
N LEU A 242 9.66 -24.81 6.89
CA LEU A 242 10.73 -25.79 6.64
C LEU A 242 11.56 -26.02 7.91
N VAL A 243 12.02 -24.96 8.58
CA VAL A 243 12.82 -25.13 9.80
C VAL A 243 12.01 -25.62 11.00
N VAL A 244 10.71 -25.34 11.08
CA VAL A 244 9.85 -25.90 12.14
C VAL A 244 9.63 -27.41 11.94
N LYS A 245 9.40 -27.88 10.71
CA LYS A 245 9.38 -29.32 10.39
C LYS A 245 10.72 -29.98 10.74
N ALA A 246 11.83 -29.32 10.40
CA ALA A 246 13.19 -29.80 10.69
C ALA A 246 13.50 -29.87 12.19
N LEU A 247 13.05 -28.88 12.97
CA LEU A 247 13.21 -28.84 14.42
C LEU A 247 12.38 -29.92 15.13
N ASP A 248 11.21 -30.31 14.60
CA ASP A 248 10.44 -31.42 15.18
C ASP A 248 11.15 -32.77 15.01
N ILE A 249 11.85 -32.97 13.89
CA ILE A 249 12.70 -34.15 13.66
C ILE A 249 13.88 -34.16 14.66
N ALA A 250 14.53 -33.00 14.86
CA ALA A 250 15.64 -32.88 15.81
C ALA A 250 15.18 -33.07 17.27
N ALA A 251 13.97 -32.60 17.61
CA ALA A 251 13.37 -32.71 18.94
C ALA A 251 13.08 -34.17 19.38
N VAL A 252 13.07 -35.13 18.45
CA VAL A 252 13.02 -36.57 18.79
C VAL A 252 14.27 -37.02 19.55
N LYS A 253 15.42 -36.38 19.31
CA LYS A 253 16.74 -36.78 19.85
C LYS A 253 17.21 -35.90 21.01
N GLN A 254 16.74 -34.66 21.09
CA GLN A 254 17.23 -33.64 22.02
C GLN A 254 16.06 -32.81 22.56
N ASN A 255 16.03 -32.60 23.88
CA ASN A 255 15.01 -31.77 24.53
C ASN A 255 15.24 -30.29 24.16
N MET A 256 14.33 -29.70 23.38
CA MET A 256 14.48 -28.34 22.87
C MET A 256 13.15 -27.58 22.76
N GLU A 257 13.24 -26.26 22.75
CA GLU A 257 12.14 -25.34 22.46
C GLU A 257 12.52 -24.33 21.37
N CYS A 258 11.53 -23.90 20.58
CA CYS A 258 11.72 -22.99 19.45
C CYS A 258 10.91 -21.69 19.64
N GLY A 259 11.62 -20.56 19.69
CA GLY A 259 11.04 -19.24 19.47
C GLY A 259 11.01 -18.90 17.99
N ILE A 260 9.92 -18.31 17.50
CA ILE A 260 9.80 -17.80 16.13
C ILE A 260 9.49 -16.31 16.21
N ARG A 261 10.34 -15.45 15.63
CA ARG A 261 10.21 -13.99 15.72
C ARG A 261 10.16 -13.32 14.33
N GLY A 262 9.22 -12.38 14.20
CA GLY A 262 9.00 -11.59 12.97
C GLY A 262 7.59 -11.73 12.37
N ILE A 263 6.61 -12.06 13.21
CA ILE A 263 5.19 -12.07 12.82
C ILE A 263 4.62 -10.65 12.97
N ASN A 264 3.88 -10.18 11.96
CA ASN A 264 3.18 -8.90 11.99
C ASN A 264 2.18 -8.83 13.15
N GLU A 265 2.07 -7.70 13.87
CA GLU A 265 1.27 -7.63 15.10
C GLU A 265 -0.25 -7.70 14.84
N GLU A 266 -0.72 -7.20 13.69
CA GLU A 266 -2.11 -7.43 13.23
C GLU A 266 -2.36 -8.93 12.98
N ASP A 267 -1.44 -9.61 12.28
CA ASP A 267 -1.51 -11.05 12.05
C ASP A 267 -1.31 -11.87 13.34
N PHE A 268 -0.56 -11.38 14.33
CA PHE A 268 -0.28 -12.07 15.59
C PHE A 268 -1.52 -12.19 16.48
N GLN A 269 -2.52 -11.31 16.34
CA GLN A 269 -3.77 -11.43 17.08
C GLN A 269 -4.83 -12.25 16.32
N ALA A 270 -4.85 -12.19 14.98
CA ALA A 270 -5.84 -12.89 14.15
C ALA A 270 -5.42 -14.30 13.72
N SER A 271 -4.16 -14.49 13.32
CA SER A 271 -3.68 -15.66 12.60
C SER A 271 -2.89 -16.68 13.43
N ASP A 272 -2.48 -16.35 14.66
CA ASP A 272 -1.60 -17.17 15.50
C ASP A 272 -2.07 -18.63 15.59
N LYS A 273 -3.38 -18.82 15.83
CA LYS A 273 -4.03 -20.14 15.87
C LYS A 273 -3.98 -20.88 14.54
N ASP A 274 -4.04 -20.19 13.40
CA ASP A 274 -4.21 -20.83 12.10
C ASP A 274 -2.87 -21.01 11.36
N ILE A 275 -1.87 -20.16 11.59
CA ILE A 275 -0.47 -20.45 11.26
C ILE A 275 0.02 -21.65 12.09
N LEU A 276 -0.24 -21.66 13.42
CA LEU A 276 0.13 -22.79 14.29
C LEU A 276 -0.55 -24.09 13.89
N LYS A 277 -1.86 -24.08 13.60
CA LYS A 277 -2.60 -25.27 13.17
C LYS A 277 -2.23 -25.75 11.77
N THR A 278 -1.92 -24.86 10.83
CA THR A 278 -1.80 -25.24 9.41
C THR A 278 -0.37 -25.56 9.02
N HIS A 279 0.58 -24.69 9.39
CA HIS A 279 1.97 -24.78 8.93
C HIS A 279 2.94 -25.27 10.01
N PHE A 280 2.67 -25.00 11.28
CA PHE A 280 3.51 -25.41 12.42
C PHE A 280 2.91 -26.58 13.22
N LYS A 281 2.43 -27.64 12.55
CA LYS A 281 2.12 -28.91 13.23
C LYS A 281 3.43 -29.61 13.61
N THR A 282 3.62 -29.90 14.89
CA THR A 282 4.80 -30.63 15.41
C THR A 282 4.35 -31.55 16.56
N THR A 283 5.10 -32.62 16.81
CA THR A 283 4.75 -33.70 17.77
C THR A 283 5.65 -33.69 19.01
N HIS A 284 6.90 -33.24 18.88
CA HIS A 284 7.94 -33.28 19.90
C HIS A 284 8.44 -31.88 20.30
N LEU A 285 8.45 -30.93 19.37
CA LEU A 285 8.94 -29.57 19.59
C LEU A 285 7.94 -28.65 20.31
N LYS A 286 8.32 -28.13 21.48
CA LYS A 286 7.65 -26.96 22.10
C LYS A 286 7.96 -25.70 21.29
N ARG A 287 6.94 -24.91 20.96
CA ARG A 287 7.08 -23.66 20.18
C ARG A 287 6.52 -22.45 20.92
N THR A 288 7.01 -21.27 20.60
CA THR A 288 6.46 -19.98 21.03
C THR A 288 6.60 -18.99 19.89
N LEU A 289 5.52 -18.27 19.61
CA LEU A 289 5.48 -17.22 18.58
C LEU A 289 5.73 -15.86 19.24
N HIS A 290 6.49 -15.02 18.55
CA HIS A 290 6.80 -13.66 18.95
C HIS A 290 6.51 -12.71 17.78
N PRO A 291 5.85 -11.57 18.02
CA PRO A 291 5.62 -10.57 16.99
C PRO A 291 6.96 -9.92 16.57
N TYR A 292 6.91 -8.90 15.70
CA TYR A 292 7.99 -7.93 15.64
C TYR A 292 8.26 -7.33 17.04
N GLY A 293 9.49 -6.85 17.24
CA GLY A 293 9.93 -6.30 18.51
C GLY A 293 11.10 -5.36 18.31
N THR A 294 11.52 -4.74 19.40
CA THR A 294 12.67 -3.83 19.40
C THR A 294 13.98 -4.57 19.17
N LEU A 295 15.05 -3.82 18.85
CA LEU A 295 16.42 -4.33 18.89
C LEU A 295 16.78 -4.91 20.27
N THR A 296 16.19 -4.37 21.35
CA THR A 296 16.31 -4.93 22.70
C THR A 296 15.60 -6.28 22.86
N ASP A 297 14.41 -6.48 22.31
CA ASP A 297 13.71 -7.77 22.34
C ASP A 297 14.48 -8.83 21.53
N LEU A 298 14.94 -8.44 20.34
CA LEU A 298 15.77 -9.27 19.47
C LEU A 298 17.06 -9.73 20.18
N HIS A 299 17.74 -8.81 20.86
CA HIS A 299 18.95 -9.08 21.65
C HIS A 299 18.69 -9.99 22.84
N ASN A 300 17.62 -9.73 23.59
CA ASN A 300 17.22 -10.55 24.73
C ASN A 300 16.87 -11.98 24.29
N ASP A 301 16.23 -12.18 23.14
CA ASP A 301 15.87 -13.50 22.65
C ASP A 301 17.07 -14.24 22.04
N MET A 302 17.90 -13.58 21.24
CA MET A 302 19.12 -14.17 20.71
C MET A 302 20.07 -14.62 21.83
N LEU A 303 20.23 -13.85 22.92
CA LEU A 303 21.06 -14.23 24.06
C LEU A 303 20.53 -15.42 24.89
N LYS A 304 19.26 -15.82 24.71
CA LYS A 304 18.73 -17.08 25.27
C LYS A 304 19.02 -18.28 24.37
N ALA A 305 19.26 -18.05 23.08
CA ALA A 305 19.36 -19.08 22.08
C ALA A 305 20.72 -19.79 22.10
N HIS A 306 20.68 -21.11 21.97
CA HIS A 306 21.84 -21.95 21.68
C HIS A 306 22.15 -21.95 20.17
N LEU A 307 21.14 -21.63 19.35
CA LEU A 307 21.22 -21.59 17.90
C LEU A 307 20.20 -20.60 17.33
N VAL A 308 20.66 -19.69 16.47
CA VAL A 308 19.79 -18.79 15.68
C VAL A 308 19.66 -19.33 14.26
N LEU A 309 18.44 -19.38 13.73
CA LEU A 309 18.13 -19.80 12.37
C LEU A 309 17.61 -18.61 11.56
N ILE A 310 18.26 -18.35 10.41
CA ILE A 310 17.82 -17.39 9.39
C ILE A 310 17.38 -18.20 8.15
N PRO A 311 16.10 -18.61 8.06
CA PRO A 311 15.65 -19.62 7.10
C PRO A 311 15.25 -19.06 5.73
N SER A 312 15.30 -17.74 5.53
CA SER A 312 14.80 -17.10 4.31
C SER A 312 15.52 -17.57 3.06
N GLU A 313 14.76 -17.83 1.98
CA GLU A 313 15.31 -18.10 0.64
C GLU A 313 15.30 -16.86 -0.27
N GLU A 314 14.78 -15.72 0.22
CA GLU A 314 14.40 -14.57 -0.61
C GLU A 314 14.76 -13.19 0.00
N GLU A 315 15.32 -13.13 1.21
CA GLU A 315 15.78 -11.86 1.81
C GLU A 315 17.15 -11.48 1.23
N PRO A 316 17.36 -10.22 0.78
CA PRO A 316 18.57 -9.88 0.05
C PRO A 316 19.74 -9.40 0.95
N PHE A 317 19.49 -9.08 2.23
CA PHE A 317 20.54 -8.94 3.26
C PHE A 317 20.00 -9.01 4.70
N GLU A 318 20.31 -10.07 5.44
CA GLU A 318 19.69 -10.37 6.73
C GLU A 318 20.44 -9.79 7.95
N LEU A 319 20.15 -8.52 8.27
CA LEU A 319 20.71 -7.79 9.42
C LEU A 319 20.66 -8.56 10.76
N ALA A 320 19.57 -9.28 11.03
CA ALA A 320 19.44 -10.05 12.28
C ALA A 320 20.45 -11.21 12.38
N GLY A 321 20.82 -11.82 11.25
CA GLY A 321 21.88 -12.83 11.24
C GLY A 321 23.26 -12.20 11.47
N LEU A 322 23.50 -11.02 10.87
CA LEU A 322 24.73 -10.25 11.08
C LEU A 322 24.92 -9.85 12.55
N ASP A 323 23.85 -9.37 13.21
CA ASP A 323 23.84 -9.06 14.65
C ASP A 323 24.15 -10.30 15.51
N ALA A 324 23.52 -11.44 15.23
CA ALA A 324 23.78 -12.68 15.96
C ALA A 324 25.26 -13.14 15.85
N ILE A 325 25.86 -13.02 14.66
CA ILE A 325 27.29 -13.29 14.44
C ILE A 325 28.16 -12.28 15.21
N ALA A 326 27.82 -10.99 15.20
CA ALA A 326 28.55 -9.95 15.92
C ALA A 326 28.49 -10.08 17.45
N ALA A 327 27.45 -10.73 17.99
CA ALA A 327 27.40 -11.15 19.39
C ALA A 327 28.18 -12.45 19.67
N GLY A 328 28.57 -13.23 18.66
CA GLY A 328 29.23 -14.53 18.83
C GLY A 328 28.28 -15.67 19.17
N ILE A 329 27.05 -15.64 18.65
CA ILE A 329 26.02 -16.67 18.83
C ILE A 329 26.08 -17.62 17.62
N PRO A 330 25.91 -18.95 17.80
CA PRO A 330 25.82 -19.87 16.66
C PRO A 330 24.64 -19.53 15.75
N VAL A 331 24.92 -19.35 14.45
CA VAL A 331 23.91 -19.06 13.42
C VAL A 331 23.94 -20.14 12.33
N LEU A 332 22.77 -20.55 11.85
CA LEU A 332 22.59 -21.21 10.56
C LEU A 332 21.77 -20.32 9.62
N VAL A 333 22.28 -20.10 8.42
CA VAL A 333 21.62 -19.34 7.33
C VAL A 333 21.35 -20.24 6.13
N SER A 334 20.28 -19.95 5.39
CA SER A 334 20.08 -20.49 4.04
C SER A 334 21.23 -20.11 3.10
N ASP A 335 21.71 -21.00 2.24
CA ASP A 335 22.67 -20.63 1.17
C ASP A 335 22.06 -19.71 0.10
N LYS A 336 20.72 -19.56 0.10
CA LYS A 336 20.01 -18.62 -0.76
C LYS A 336 19.95 -17.20 -0.16
N SER A 337 20.27 -17.03 1.13
CA SER A 337 20.34 -15.72 1.82
C SER A 337 21.36 -14.74 1.20
N GLY A 338 21.14 -13.44 1.35
CA GLY A 338 22.18 -12.44 1.04
C GLY A 338 23.36 -12.51 2.00
N LEU A 339 23.08 -12.81 3.27
CA LEU A 339 24.10 -12.94 4.31
C LEU A 339 25.09 -14.09 4.03
N ALA A 340 24.69 -15.19 3.39
CA ALA A 340 25.59 -16.29 3.02
C ALA A 340 26.67 -15.87 2.00
N ASP A 341 26.26 -15.22 0.90
CA ASP A 341 27.17 -14.68 -0.12
C ASP A 341 28.20 -13.74 0.53
N PHE A 342 27.72 -12.81 1.35
CA PHE A 342 28.53 -11.82 2.04
C PHE A 342 29.52 -12.46 3.03
N MET A 343 29.05 -13.38 3.89
CA MET A 343 29.90 -14.09 4.84
C MET A 343 31.00 -14.90 4.16
N THR A 344 30.67 -15.62 3.09
CA THR A 344 31.63 -16.48 2.38
C THR A 344 32.69 -15.69 1.62
N LYS A 345 32.38 -14.45 1.20
CA LYS A 345 33.39 -13.48 0.71
C LYS A 345 34.39 -13.06 1.81
N ILE A 346 33.99 -12.99 3.09
CA ILE A 346 34.88 -12.56 4.19
C ILE A 346 35.82 -13.68 4.68
N SER A 347 35.30 -14.90 4.87
CA SER A 347 36.10 -16.03 5.33
C SER A 347 35.44 -17.38 5.03
N PRO A 348 36.20 -18.39 4.55
CA PRO A 348 35.72 -19.76 4.46
C PRO A 348 35.27 -20.38 5.79
N GLU A 349 35.66 -19.84 6.96
CA GLU A 349 35.17 -20.33 8.26
C GLU A 349 33.66 -20.11 8.43
N PHE A 350 33.06 -19.12 7.76
CA PHE A 350 31.61 -18.92 7.80
C PHE A 350 30.81 -19.97 7.00
N CYS A 351 31.44 -20.77 6.13
CA CYS A 351 30.76 -21.86 5.42
C CYS A 351 30.09 -22.86 6.38
N TYR A 352 30.63 -23.03 7.61
CA TYR A 352 30.02 -23.85 8.65
C TYR A 352 28.72 -23.27 9.24
N SER A 353 28.39 -22.01 8.97
CA SER A 353 27.10 -21.39 9.27
C SER A 353 26.12 -21.40 8.09
N VAL A 354 26.52 -21.90 6.92
CA VAL A 354 25.64 -21.99 5.74
C VAL A 354 25.00 -23.38 5.65
N VAL A 355 23.69 -23.42 5.36
CA VAL A 355 22.92 -24.62 5.04
C VAL A 355 22.63 -24.59 3.55
N ASN A 356 23.24 -25.50 2.77
CA ASN A 356 22.85 -25.68 1.37
C ASN A 356 21.44 -26.28 1.32
N ILE A 357 20.53 -25.58 0.63
CA ILE A 357 19.14 -25.94 0.40
C ILE A 357 18.96 -26.42 -1.04
N GLU A 358 18.78 -27.72 -1.25
CA GLU A 358 18.60 -28.36 -2.56
C GLU A 358 17.46 -29.39 -2.55
N GLY A 359 16.83 -29.64 -3.70
CA GLY A 359 15.77 -30.64 -3.84
C GLY A 359 14.37 -30.11 -3.48
N ASN A 360 13.46 -31.04 -3.16
CA ASN A 360 12.09 -30.73 -2.74
C ASN A 360 12.02 -30.41 -1.24
N ASP A 361 10.87 -29.92 -0.76
CA ASP A 361 10.66 -29.54 0.64
C ASP A 361 11.03 -30.62 1.67
N GLU A 362 10.84 -31.91 1.36
CA GLU A 362 11.23 -33.00 2.26
C GLU A 362 12.75 -33.12 2.36
N ASP A 363 13.47 -32.91 1.27
CA ASP A 363 14.94 -32.89 1.23
C ASP A 363 15.51 -31.65 1.90
N LYS A 364 14.90 -30.47 1.67
CA LYS A 364 15.21 -29.22 2.39
C LYS A 364 15.06 -29.42 3.91
N VAL A 365 13.96 -30.02 4.35
CA VAL A 365 13.67 -30.32 5.76
C VAL A 365 14.72 -31.27 6.35
N LYS A 366 15.13 -32.33 5.64
CA LYS A 366 16.21 -33.23 6.06
C LYS A 366 17.57 -32.52 6.18
N GLN A 367 17.88 -31.63 5.23
CA GLN A 367 19.12 -30.85 5.22
C GLN A 367 19.20 -29.91 6.43
N TRP A 368 18.13 -29.15 6.69
CA TRP A 368 18.01 -28.32 7.89
C TRP A 368 18.09 -29.17 9.17
N ALA A 369 17.33 -30.27 9.28
CA ALA A 369 17.31 -31.11 10.47
C ALA A 369 18.69 -31.65 10.81
N LYS A 370 19.42 -32.15 9.80
CA LYS A 370 20.80 -32.62 9.95
C LYS A 370 21.75 -31.53 10.45
N ARG A 371 21.65 -30.31 9.91
CA ARG A 371 22.55 -29.20 10.28
C ARG A 371 22.23 -28.66 11.68
N ILE A 372 20.95 -28.61 12.05
CA ILE A 372 20.47 -28.27 13.39
C ILE A 372 20.94 -29.31 14.41
N GLU A 373 20.71 -30.61 14.17
CA GLU A 373 21.18 -31.69 15.04
C GLU A 373 22.71 -31.65 15.24
N GLN A 374 23.47 -31.43 14.17
CA GLN A 374 24.93 -31.30 14.24
C GLN A 374 25.34 -30.15 15.16
N SER A 375 24.82 -28.93 14.95
CA SER A 375 25.17 -27.77 15.78
C SER A 375 24.75 -27.96 17.24
N LEU A 376 23.52 -28.42 17.49
CA LEU A 376 23.01 -28.64 18.84
C LEU A 376 23.69 -29.82 19.58
N SER A 377 24.25 -30.80 18.86
CA SER A 377 24.96 -31.94 19.46
C SER A 377 26.29 -31.58 20.13
N ASN A 378 26.86 -30.42 19.82
CA ASN A 378 28.13 -29.97 20.38
C ASN A 378 28.17 -28.44 20.54
N CYS A 379 27.18 -27.91 21.27
CA CYS A 379 26.96 -26.47 21.45
C CYS A 379 28.23 -25.70 21.89
N GLU A 380 29.05 -26.25 22.79
CA GLU A 380 30.27 -25.57 23.26
C GLU A 380 31.25 -25.27 22.11
N THR A 381 31.55 -26.28 21.28
CA THR A 381 32.40 -26.10 20.08
C THR A 381 31.75 -25.18 19.03
N GLU A 382 30.43 -25.15 18.90
CA GLU A 382 29.73 -24.21 18.02
C GLU A 382 29.82 -22.76 18.53
N PHE A 383 29.73 -22.53 19.85
CA PHE A 383 29.94 -21.21 20.46
C PHE A 383 31.40 -20.77 20.35
N GLU A 384 32.37 -21.68 20.49
CA GLU A 384 33.78 -21.37 20.20
C GLU A 384 33.98 -20.95 18.73
N ARG A 385 33.34 -21.62 17.76
CA ARG A 385 33.37 -21.18 16.36
C ARG A 385 32.67 -19.84 16.19
N ALA A 386 31.51 -19.63 16.81
CA ALA A 386 30.78 -18.37 16.73
C ALA A 386 31.60 -17.19 17.29
N ALA A 387 32.37 -17.40 18.37
CA ALA A 387 33.30 -16.41 18.91
C ALA A 387 34.46 -16.09 17.93
N ARG A 388 35.02 -17.09 17.23
CA ARG A 388 36.02 -16.83 16.16
C ARG A 388 35.41 -16.11 14.96
N CYS A 389 34.22 -16.52 14.53
CA CYS A 389 33.44 -15.86 13.48
C CYS A 389 33.16 -14.39 13.82
N ARG A 390 32.76 -14.09 15.07
CA ARG A 390 32.60 -12.73 15.60
C ARG A 390 33.88 -11.93 15.48
N ASP A 391 34.97 -12.42 16.06
CA ASP A 391 36.22 -11.67 16.13
C ASP A 391 36.84 -11.50 14.72
N LYS A 392 36.60 -12.44 13.80
CA LYS A 392 36.91 -12.30 12.37
C LYS A 392 36.03 -11.25 11.67
N LEU A 393 34.71 -11.25 11.89
CA LEU A 393 33.77 -10.29 11.29
C LEU A 393 34.11 -8.85 11.68
N LEU A 394 34.40 -8.62 12.97
CA LEU A 394 34.68 -7.28 13.50
C LEU A 394 36.10 -6.79 13.17
N SER A 395 37.08 -7.69 13.02
CA SER A 395 38.47 -7.30 12.70
C SER A 395 38.73 -6.97 11.24
N VAL A 396 37.91 -7.48 10.29
CA VAL A 396 38.08 -7.15 8.86
C VAL A 396 37.51 -5.78 8.47
N LYS A 397 36.67 -5.17 9.32
CA LYS A 397 36.03 -3.86 9.09
C LYS A 397 35.44 -3.64 7.68
N TYR A 398 34.79 -4.67 7.13
CA TYR A 398 34.30 -4.74 5.75
C TYR A 398 33.47 -3.53 5.28
N TRP A 399 32.90 -2.76 6.20
CA TRP A 399 32.03 -1.62 5.93
C TRP A 399 32.78 -0.34 5.56
N GLU A 400 34.05 -0.17 5.96
CA GLU A 400 34.78 1.12 5.90
C GLU A 400 34.77 1.77 4.51
N GLU A 401 35.00 1.01 3.43
CA GLU A 401 34.98 1.56 2.08
C GLU A 401 33.59 2.05 1.66
N SER A 402 32.55 1.24 1.87
CA SER A 402 31.16 1.61 1.53
C SER A 402 30.64 2.78 2.36
N HIS A 403 31.06 2.86 3.63
CA HIS A 403 30.76 3.98 4.52
C HIS A 403 31.47 5.25 4.05
N GLN A 404 32.74 5.16 3.63
CA GLN A 404 33.45 6.30 3.04
C GLN A 404 32.79 6.77 1.74
N GLN A 405 32.34 5.86 0.86
CA GLN A 405 31.59 6.21 -0.36
C GLN A 405 30.28 6.94 -0.04
N LEU A 406 29.55 6.53 1.00
CA LEU A 406 28.34 7.21 1.49
C LEU A 406 28.63 8.61 2.03
N ILE A 407 29.65 8.75 2.88
CA ILE A 407 30.13 10.04 3.42
C ILE A 407 30.48 10.97 2.25
N CYS A 408 31.33 10.53 1.32
CA CYS A 408 31.71 11.32 0.14
C CYS A 408 30.50 11.73 -0.71
N SER A 409 29.52 10.85 -0.89
CA SER A 409 28.31 11.11 -1.68
C SER A 409 27.41 12.18 -1.06
N CYS A 410 27.33 12.25 0.27
CA CYS A 410 26.59 13.27 1.00
C CYS A 410 27.38 14.59 1.12
N ILE A 411 28.69 14.52 1.32
CA ILE A 411 29.48 15.63 1.89
C ILE A 411 30.47 16.26 0.92
N GLN A 412 30.92 15.62 -0.17
CA GLN A 412 31.92 16.22 -1.06
C GLN A 412 31.31 17.05 -2.21
N THR A 413 31.98 18.15 -2.59
CA THR A 413 31.74 18.87 -3.85
C THR A 413 32.40 18.11 -5.00
N ASP A 414 31.82 18.14 -6.20
CA ASP A 414 32.39 17.43 -7.36
C ASP A 414 33.66 18.11 -7.94
N ASP A 415 34.10 19.23 -7.36
CA ASP A 415 35.33 20.00 -7.70
C ASP A 415 36.66 19.25 -7.49
N ARG A 416 36.67 17.98 -7.07
CA ARG A 416 37.89 17.19 -6.84
C ARG A 416 38.01 15.88 -7.60
N THR A 417 37.07 15.52 -8.47
CA THR A 417 37.14 14.29 -9.29
C THR A 417 37.79 14.48 -10.67
N GLN A 418 38.97 15.14 -10.69
CA GLN A 418 39.96 14.99 -11.78
C GLN A 418 41.36 14.62 -11.25
N GLN A 419 41.47 13.44 -10.63
CA GLN A 419 42.71 12.66 -10.66
C GLN A 419 42.41 11.16 -10.57
N SER A 420 42.50 10.48 -11.71
CA SER A 420 42.33 9.04 -11.83
C SER A 420 43.59 8.31 -11.36
N SER A 421 43.58 7.77 -10.14
CA SER A 421 44.64 6.87 -9.67
C SER A 421 44.40 5.44 -10.18
N GLU A 422 45.02 5.09 -11.32
CA GLU A 422 45.11 3.70 -11.77
C GLU A 422 45.92 2.87 -10.76
N VAL A 423 45.24 2.15 -9.86
CA VAL A 423 45.90 1.15 -9.01
C VAL A 423 46.11 -0.11 -9.82
N LYS A 424 47.37 -0.35 -10.23
CA LYS A 424 47.77 -1.56 -10.95
C LYS A 424 47.50 -2.81 -10.10
N ILE A 425 46.58 -3.66 -10.54
CA ILE A 425 46.39 -4.99 -9.97
C ILE A 425 47.66 -5.82 -10.23
N GLY A 426 48.42 -6.09 -9.16
CA GLY A 426 49.62 -6.91 -9.24
C GLY A 426 49.26 -8.38 -9.49
N SER A 427 49.79 -8.95 -10.57
CA SER A 427 49.61 -10.38 -10.89
C SER A 427 50.33 -11.27 -9.87
N ALA A 428 49.59 -12.06 -9.11
CA ALA A 428 50.16 -13.08 -8.23
C ALA A 428 50.72 -14.27 -9.05
N PRO A 429 51.90 -14.82 -8.70
CA PRO A 429 52.52 -15.93 -9.43
C PRO A 429 51.94 -17.30 -9.02
N PRO A 430 51.92 -18.30 -9.93
CA PRO A 430 51.38 -19.64 -9.65
C PRO A 430 52.43 -20.60 -9.03
N VAL A 431 52.15 -21.14 -7.85
CA VAL A 431 52.94 -22.16 -7.13
C VAL A 431 51.97 -23.12 -6.43
N SER A 432 51.44 -24.12 -7.14
CA SER A 432 51.96 -25.50 -7.28
C SER A 432 51.57 -26.46 -6.15
N LEU A 433 50.80 -27.50 -6.48
CA LEU A 433 50.48 -28.63 -5.60
C LEU A 433 51.71 -29.55 -5.40
N THR A 434 52.04 -29.88 -4.16
CA THR A 434 52.93 -31.01 -3.83
C THR A 434 52.37 -31.81 -2.65
N ASP A 435 52.01 -33.07 -2.91
CA ASP A 435 51.62 -34.06 -1.91
C ASP A 435 52.85 -34.53 -1.11
N SER A 436 52.67 -34.84 0.18
CA SER A 436 53.67 -35.52 1.03
C SER A 436 53.01 -36.08 2.29
N ARG A 437 53.17 -37.38 2.51
CA ARG A 437 52.56 -38.14 3.61
C ARG A 437 53.62 -38.65 4.60
N LYS A 438 53.23 -38.72 5.89
CA LYS A 438 53.71 -39.68 6.92
C LYS A 438 55.16 -39.48 7.47
N PRO A 439 55.55 -40.11 8.62
CA PRO A 439 54.74 -40.48 9.80
C PRO A 439 55.44 -40.44 11.20
N LEU A 440 54.65 -40.74 12.25
CA LEU A 440 54.94 -41.66 13.39
C LEU A 440 55.50 -41.14 14.74
N GLN A 441 55.26 -41.99 15.75
CA GLN A 441 55.75 -42.02 17.15
C GLN A 441 55.09 -41.09 18.19
N SER A 442 55.05 -41.42 19.50
CA SER A 442 54.44 -42.61 20.17
C SER A 442 54.58 -42.55 21.71
N GLY A 443 53.57 -43.03 22.45
CA GLY A 443 53.60 -43.24 23.91
C GLY A 443 52.80 -42.19 24.71
N GLY A 444 52.35 -42.45 25.94
CA GLY A 444 52.41 -43.70 26.70
C GLY A 444 51.70 -43.61 28.07
N LEU A 445 50.91 -44.64 28.40
CA LEU A 445 50.15 -44.90 29.64
C LEU A 445 50.73 -44.38 30.98
N SER A 446 49.86 -43.86 31.87
CA SER A 446 49.53 -44.50 33.18
C SER A 446 48.46 -43.75 34.00
N ARG A 447 47.99 -44.36 35.11
CA ARG A 447 46.91 -43.91 36.01
C ARG A 447 47.42 -43.67 37.45
N GLU A 448 46.61 -42.97 38.25
CA GLU A 448 46.24 -43.16 39.68
C GLU A 448 46.11 -41.79 40.40
N ALA A 449 45.13 -41.41 41.23
CA ALA A 449 44.06 -42.04 42.04
C ALA A 449 44.35 -42.15 43.56
N GLY A 450 43.50 -41.53 44.40
CA GLY A 450 43.66 -41.37 45.87
C GLY A 450 43.38 -39.91 46.31
N HIS A 451 42.24 -39.42 46.81
CA HIS A 451 41.08 -39.90 47.63
C HIS A 451 41.17 -39.55 49.14
N SER A 452 40.00 -39.39 49.80
CA SER A 452 39.74 -39.00 51.22
C SER A 452 39.57 -37.49 51.52
N SER A 453 38.67 -37.02 52.41
CA SER A 453 37.27 -37.41 52.77
C SER A 453 36.56 -36.36 53.67
N ASP A 454 35.31 -36.65 54.07
CA ASP A 454 34.48 -36.09 55.18
C ASP A 454 33.60 -34.85 54.81
N LYS A 455 32.26 -34.77 55.00
CA LYS A 455 31.24 -35.21 56.02
C LYS A 455 31.19 -34.30 57.28
N ILE A 456 30.06 -33.95 57.91
CA ILE A 456 28.60 -34.35 57.89
C ILE A 456 27.73 -33.12 58.37
N ASP A 457 26.38 -32.96 58.43
CA ASP A 457 25.06 -33.65 58.27
C ASP A 457 24.06 -32.62 57.59
N THR A 458 22.76 -32.74 57.20
CA THR A 458 21.46 -33.46 57.46
C THR A 458 20.39 -32.73 58.35
N VAL A 459 19.15 -33.29 58.44
CA VAL A 459 17.86 -32.79 59.05
C VAL A 459 17.06 -31.75 58.19
N THR A 460 15.95 -32.06 57.47
CA THR A 460 14.49 -32.27 57.82
C THR A 460 13.72 -31.05 58.38
N GLU A 461 12.40 -30.83 58.18
CA GLU A 461 11.25 -31.77 58.01
C GLU A 461 10.06 -31.24 57.14
N ARG A 462 8.81 -31.75 57.33
CA ARG A 462 7.59 -31.60 56.49
C ARG A 462 6.44 -30.88 57.22
N ALA A 463 5.46 -30.33 56.48
CA ALA A 463 4.01 -30.42 56.83
C ALA A 463 3.07 -30.07 55.65
N ASN A 464 1.86 -30.67 55.62
CA ASN A 464 0.70 -30.28 54.80
C ASN A 464 -0.45 -29.87 55.74
N GLN A 465 -1.38 -29.00 55.30
CA GLN A 465 -2.82 -29.34 55.07
C GLN A 465 -3.71 -28.10 54.83
N SER A 466 -4.89 -28.36 54.26
CA SER A 466 -5.99 -27.45 53.93
C SER A 466 -7.06 -27.37 55.04
N TRP A 467 -7.96 -26.38 54.99
CA TRP A 467 -9.42 -26.54 55.25
C TRP A 467 -10.21 -25.34 54.65
N THR A 468 -11.54 -25.35 54.75
CA THR A 468 -12.49 -24.66 53.84
C THR A 468 -13.37 -23.59 54.47
N GLU A 469 -13.87 -22.69 53.60
CA GLU A 469 -15.15 -21.93 53.64
C GLU A 469 -15.86 -21.65 54.98
N THR A 470 -16.15 -20.37 55.25
CA THR A 470 -17.56 -19.89 55.27
C THR A 470 -17.70 -18.36 55.13
N THR A 471 -18.91 -17.97 54.71
CA THR A 471 -19.48 -16.64 54.42
C THR A 471 -19.32 -15.55 55.49
N GLU A 472 -19.03 -14.30 55.08
CA GLU A 472 -19.99 -13.16 55.05
C GLU A 472 -19.34 -11.83 54.57
N THR A 473 -20.17 -10.86 54.14
CA THR A 473 -19.80 -9.50 53.68
C THR A 473 -20.85 -8.49 54.18
N PRO A 474 -20.64 -7.14 54.18
CA PRO A 474 -19.52 -6.38 53.62
C PRO A 474 -18.87 -5.32 54.53
N ALA A 475 -17.63 -4.91 54.21
CA ALA A 475 -17.02 -3.66 54.67
C ALA A 475 -16.10 -3.05 53.59
N GLN A 476 -15.97 -1.73 53.57
CA GLN A 476 -15.26 -0.99 52.51
C GLN A 476 -13.73 -1.03 52.70
N GLY A 477 -12.97 -1.32 51.64
CA GLY A 477 -11.50 -1.35 51.73
C GLY A 477 -10.74 -1.88 50.50
N ALA A 478 -11.24 -1.65 49.28
CA ALA A 478 -10.59 -2.16 48.07
C ALA A 478 -9.35 -1.34 47.69
N SER A 479 -8.16 -1.95 47.81
CA SER A 479 -6.90 -1.38 47.33
C SER A 479 -6.85 -1.28 45.80
N ILE A 480 -6.22 -0.23 45.27
CA ILE A 480 -6.07 -0.02 43.82
C ILE A 480 -4.94 -0.92 43.30
N LEU A 481 -5.31 -2.11 42.83
CA LEU A 481 -4.46 -2.92 41.96
C LEU A 481 -4.82 -2.62 40.50
N TYR A 482 -3.86 -2.04 39.76
CA TYR A 482 -3.99 -1.81 38.32
C TYR A 482 -3.99 -3.16 37.56
N GLN A 483 -5.17 -3.66 37.21
CA GLN A 483 -5.29 -4.65 36.15
C GLN A 483 -5.14 -3.96 34.79
N ALA A 484 -4.07 -4.27 34.07
CA ALA A 484 -3.94 -3.89 32.66
C ALA A 484 -4.98 -4.65 31.84
N ALA A 485 -5.94 -3.93 31.25
CA ALA A 485 -6.98 -4.54 30.43
C ALA A 485 -6.38 -5.07 29.11
N ILE A 486 -6.68 -6.33 28.76
CA ILE A 486 -6.22 -6.97 27.53
C ILE A 486 -6.79 -6.20 26.31
N PRO A 487 -5.97 -5.74 25.34
CA PRO A 487 -6.44 -4.93 24.21
C PRO A 487 -7.63 -5.53 23.46
N HIS A 488 -7.62 -6.84 23.21
CA HIS A 488 -8.70 -7.58 22.55
C HIS A 488 -10.06 -7.49 23.29
N LEU A 489 -10.08 -7.38 24.63
CA LEU A 489 -11.31 -7.12 25.39
C LEU A 489 -11.76 -5.66 25.26
N VAL A 490 -10.83 -4.72 25.15
CA VAL A 490 -11.12 -3.31 24.90
C VAL A 490 -11.69 -3.10 23.49
N GLU A 491 -11.20 -3.82 22.48
CA GLU A 491 -11.71 -3.71 21.11
C GLU A 491 -13.07 -4.38 20.92
N HIS A 492 -13.26 -5.60 21.44
CA HIS A 492 -14.57 -6.24 21.41
C HIS A 492 -15.65 -5.45 22.17
N SER A 493 -15.29 -4.81 23.29
CA SER A 493 -16.23 -3.93 24.02
C SER A 493 -16.49 -2.60 23.30
N LYS A 494 -15.49 -1.99 22.65
CA LYS A 494 -15.68 -0.82 21.75
C LYS A 494 -16.67 -1.14 20.62
N ILE A 495 -16.48 -2.27 19.92
CA ILE A 495 -17.31 -2.65 18.77
C ILE A 495 -18.72 -3.06 19.22
N ALA A 496 -18.86 -3.80 20.33
CA ALA A 496 -20.16 -4.08 20.92
C ALA A 496 -20.90 -2.80 21.34
N SER A 497 -20.18 -1.82 21.91
CA SER A 497 -20.74 -0.49 22.27
C SER A 497 -21.21 0.28 21.04
N LEU A 498 -20.39 0.37 19.99
CA LEU A 498 -20.75 1.00 18.72
C LEU A 498 -21.95 0.30 18.05
N ARG A 499 -21.97 -1.03 18.03
CA ARG A 499 -23.08 -1.83 17.51
C ARG A 499 -24.36 -1.52 18.27
N ASN A 500 -24.32 -1.49 19.60
CA ASN A 500 -25.47 -1.14 20.44
C ASN A 500 -25.94 0.31 20.24
N THR A 501 -25.02 1.26 20.04
CA THR A 501 -25.36 2.65 19.69
C THR A 501 -26.08 2.74 18.35
N VAL A 502 -25.61 1.97 17.35
CA VAL A 502 -26.28 1.87 16.05
C VAL A 502 -27.66 1.21 16.19
N LYS A 503 -27.79 0.08 16.91
CA LYS A 503 -29.10 -0.56 17.16
C LYS A 503 -30.10 0.43 17.77
N LEU A 504 -29.71 1.12 18.84
CA LEU A 504 -30.55 2.11 19.51
C LEU A 504 -30.97 3.25 18.58
N ARG A 505 -30.05 3.72 17.72
CA ARG A 505 -30.31 4.77 16.73
C ARG A 505 -31.26 4.31 15.62
N LEU A 506 -31.13 3.08 15.14
CA LEU A 506 -31.99 2.51 14.09
C LEU A 506 -33.41 2.26 14.60
N THR A 507 -33.60 1.71 15.80
CA THR A 507 -34.93 1.50 16.41
C THR A 507 -35.67 2.82 16.71
N ASN A 508 -34.92 3.89 17.01
CA ASN A 508 -35.48 5.23 17.24
C ASN A 508 -35.52 6.12 15.97
N LEU A 509 -35.09 5.62 14.81
CA LEU A 509 -35.18 6.39 13.57
C LEU A 509 -36.66 6.61 13.21
N LEU A 510 -37.02 7.86 12.89
CA LEU A 510 -38.41 8.28 12.68
C LEU A 510 -39.35 8.05 13.89
N HIS A 511 -38.84 8.09 15.13
CA HIS A 511 -39.70 7.96 16.33
C HIS A 511 -40.85 9.00 16.40
N ASP A 512 -40.57 10.16 15.83
CA ASP A 512 -41.34 11.40 15.70
C ASP A 512 -42.19 11.44 14.42
N ARG A 513 -42.01 10.48 13.50
CA ARG A 513 -42.75 10.35 12.24
C ARG A 513 -43.26 8.90 12.05
N PRO A 514 -44.19 8.42 12.91
CA PRO A 514 -44.66 7.04 12.89
C PRO A 514 -45.42 6.71 11.60
N GLY A 515 -45.02 5.62 10.93
CA GLY A 515 -45.61 5.15 9.67
C GLY A 515 -44.88 5.62 8.41
N GLU A 516 -43.92 6.54 8.52
CA GLU A 516 -43.00 6.87 7.43
C GLU A 516 -41.89 5.81 7.31
N THR A 517 -41.25 5.75 6.13
CA THR A 517 -40.10 4.88 5.88
C THR A 517 -38.88 5.70 5.47
N PHE A 518 -37.71 5.30 5.96
CA PHE A 518 -36.42 5.89 5.60
C PHE A 518 -35.85 5.11 4.42
N ASN A 519 -35.91 5.69 3.21
CA ASN A 519 -35.60 4.99 1.95
C ASN A 519 -34.23 5.39 1.41
N LEU A 520 -33.38 4.40 1.13
CA LEU A 520 -32.07 4.58 0.52
C LEU A 520 -32.03 3.94 -0.88
N LEU A 521 -31.65 4.70 -1.91
CA LEU A 521 -31.45 4.18 -3.26
C LEU A 521 -29.98 3.77 -3.46
N LEU A 522 -29.71 2.49 -3.74
CA LEU A 522 -28.37 2.04 -4.11
C LEU A 522 -28.14 2.22 -5.61
N VAL A 523 -27.06 2.90 -6.00
CA VAL A 523 -26.72 3.12 -7.42
C VAL A 523 -25.24 2.80 -7.65
N GLY A 524 -24.89 2.28 -8.82
CA GLY A 524 -23.50 1.95 -9.17
C GLY A 524 -23.41 0.88 -10.25
N LEU A 525 -22.19 0.67 -10.77
CA LEU A 525 -21.90 -0.24 -11.88
C LEU A 525 -22.36 -1.70 -11.65
N PRO A 526 -22.51 -2.50 -12.71
CA PRO A 526 -22.49 -3.96 -12.61
C PRO A 526 -21.27 -4.45 -11.79
N GLY A 527 -21.48 -5.45 -10.94
CA GLY A 527 -20.43 -6.01 -10.08
C GLY A 527 -19.89 -5.10 -8.96
N SER A 528 -20.38 -3.86 -8.80
CA SER A 528 -19.87 -2.94 -7.76
C SER A 528 -20.13 -3.38 -6.31
N GLY A 529 -21.04 -4.33 -6.08
CA GLY A 529 -21.30 -4.93 -4.76
C GLY A 529 -22.49 -4.36 -3.99
N LYS A 530 -23.46 -3.71 -4.66
CA LYS A 530 -24.68 -3.15 -4.03
C LYS A 530 -25.41 -4.15 -3.12
N SER A 531 -25.74 -5.33 -3.64
CA SER A 531 -26.46 -6.39 -2.93
C SER A 531 -25.62 -6.97 -1.78
N SER A 532 -24.32 -7.21 -2.01
CA SER A 532 -23.38 -7.63 -0.96
C SER A 532 -23.23 -6.58 0.16
N PHE A 533 -23.35 -5.29 -0.16
CA PHE A 533 -23.35 -4.20 0.82
C PHE A 533 -24.61 -4.20 1.69
N ILE A 534 -25.78 -4.61 1.17
CA ILE A 534 -26.99 -4.81 1.99
C ILE A 534 -26.75 -5.88 3.06
N ASN A 535 -26.34 -7.08 2.65
CA ASN A 535 -26.14 -8.20 3.58
C ASN A 535 -25.00 -7.90 4.58
N SER A 536 -23.94 -7.22 4.12
CA SER A 536 -22.88 -6.71 5.00
C SER A 536 -23.39 -5.71 6.03
N MET A 537 -24.24 -4.76 5.63
CA MET A 537 -24.82 -3.75 6.52
C MET A 537 -25.80 -4.36 7.53
N ILE A 538 -26.44 -5.48 7.20
CA ILE A 538 -27.21 -6.28 8.17
C ILE A 538 -26.25 -6.96 9.15
N MET A 539 -25.31 -7.75 8.64
CA MET A 539 -24.30 -8.52 9.40
C MET A 539 -23.61 -7.69 10.49
N ALA A 540 -23.14 -6.49 10.17
CA ALA A 540 -22.44 -5.64 11.12
C ALA A 540 -23.31 -5.18 12.32
N VAL A 541 -24.63 -5.10 12.12
CA VAL A 541 -25.60 -4.69 13.15
C VAL A 541 -26.17 -5.89 13.88
N THR A 542 -26.52 -6.98 13.19
CA THR A 542 -27.05 -8.20 13.82
C THR A 542 -25.98 -8.95 14.60
N GLY A 543 -24.78 -9.10 14.03
CA GLY A 543 -23.75 -10.05 14.43
C GLY A 543 -23.91 -11.44 13.78
N SER A 544 -24.85 -11.60 12.84
CA SER A 544 -25.21 -12.85 12.17
C SER A 544 -25.53 -12.62 10.69
N TRP A 545 -25.10 -13.54 9.82
CA TRP A 545 -25.29 -13.42 8.38
C TRP A 545 -26.75 -13.65 7.98
N SER A 546 -27.20 -13.00 6.91
CA SER A 546 -28.56 -13.16 6.36
C SER A 546 -28.61 -12.75 4.89
N ASP A 547 -29.07 -13.66 4.03
CA ASP A 547 -29.09 -13.49 2.56
C ASP A 547 -30.31 -12.69 2.08
N VAL A 548 -30.53 -11.49 2.64
CA VAL A 548 -31.74 -10.68 2.41
C VAL A 548 -31.75 -10.01 1.03
N ALA A 549 -30.57 -9.69 0.48
CA ALA A 549 -30.39 -9.28 -0.91
C ALA A 549 -29.74 -10.42 -1.72
N HIS A 550 -30.21 -10.64 -2.95
CA HIS A 550 -29.62 -11.62 -3.86
C HIS A 550 -28.28 -11.13 -4.44
N TYR A 551 -27.20 -11.88 -4.21
CA TYR A 551 -25.88 -11.64 -4.80
C TYR A 551 -25.41 -12.88 -5.60
N GLY A 552 -24.24 -12.79 -6.23
CA GLY A 552 -23.65 -13.91 -6.96
C GLY A 552 -22.15 -13.76 -7.13
N ALA A 553 -21.47 -14.87 -7.44
CA ALA A 553 -20.02 -14.94 -7.54
C ALA A 553 -19.45 -14.06 -8.69
N GLY A 554 -18.35 -13.36 -8.39
CA GLY A 554 -17.60 -12.54 -9.33
C GLY A 554 -18.31 -11.24 -9.74
N ASN A 555 -18.32 -10.94 -11.04
CA ASN A 555 -18.94 -9.75 -11.64
C ASN A 555 -20.32 -10.05 -12.29
N ARG A 556 -20.95 -11.18 -11.95
CA ARG A 556 -22.26 -11.57 -12.52
C ARG A 556 -23.39 -10.73 -11.91
N THR A 557 -24.18 -10.07 -12.74
CA THR A 557 -25.38 -9.32 -12.30
C THR A 557 -26.53 -10.30 -12.03
N VAL A 558 -26.92 -10.44 -10.77
CA VAL A 558 -28.08 -11.25 -10.34
C VAL A 558 -29.32 -10.38 -10.23
N THR A 559 -29.27 -9.28 -9.47
CA THR A 559 -30.33 -8.27 -9.38
C THR A 559 -30.58 -7.62 -10.73
N ARG A 560 -31.77 -7.84 -11.32
CA ARG A 560 -32.22 -7.17 -12.56
C ARG A 560 -33.38 -6.21 -12.33
N ARG A 561 -34.10 -6.37 -11.21
CA ARG A 561 -35.27 -5.58 -10.84
C ARG A 561 -34.90 -4.47 -9.87
N LEU A 562 -35.79 -3.50 -9.70
CA LEU A 562 -35.76 -2.56 -8.58
C LEU A 562 -36.35 -3.25 -7.34
N GLU A 563 -35.50 -3.73 -6.45
CA GLU A 563 -35.88 -4.59 -5.31
C GLU A 563 -35.95 -3.77 -4.01
N ARG A 564 -37.12 -3.78 -3.37
CA ARG A 564 -37.41 -3.01 -2.15
C ARG A 564 -37.21 -3.88 -0.92
N ILE A 565 -36.00 -3.83 -0.35
CA ILE A 565 -35.59 -4.66 0.78
C ILE A 565 -35.82 -3.91 2.09
N VAL A 566 -36.54 -4.54 3.02
CA VAL A 566 -36.73 -4.03 4.39
C VAL A 566 -35.55 -4.51 5.23
N MET A 567 -34.75 -3.59 5.75
CA MET A 567 -33.61 -3.94 6.60
C MET A 567 -34.13 -4.46 7.95
N PHE A 568 -33.54 -5.54 8.47
CA PHE A 568 -33.93 -6.16 9.75
C PHE A 568 -35.40 -6.60 9.81
N ASP A 569 -35.84 -7.32 8.78
CA ASP A 569 -37.13 -7.99 8.74
C ASP A 569 -37.09 -9.38 9.43
N ASP A 570 -38.22 -10.10 9.45
CA ASP A 570 -38.34 -11.39 10.15
C ASP A 570 -37.46 -12.52 9.59
N ASN A 571 -36.83 -12.32 8.43
CA ASN A 571 -35.86 -13.27 7.85
C ASN A 571 -34.46 -13.13 8.48
N CYS A 572 -34.22 -12.07 9.25
CA CYS A 572 -32.95 -11.81 9.95
C CYS A 572 -32.81 -12.59 11.28
N LYS A 573 -33.51 -13.72 11.45
CA LYS A 573 -33.48 -14.57 12.64
C LYS A 573 -33.77 -16.04 12.31
N GLU A 574 -33.23 -16.95 13.11
CA GLU A 574 -33.65 -18.35 13.07
C GLU A 574 -35.03 -18.56 13.73
N VAL A 575 -35.70 -19.67 13.39
CA VAL A 575 -37.11 -19.95 13.77
C VAL A 575 -37.33 -19.95 15.29
N HIS A 576 -36.30 -20.27 16.07
CA HIS A 576 -36.35 -20.42 17.53
C HIS A 576 -35.59 -19.32 18.30
N GLU A 577 -35.06 -18.30 17.63
CA GLU A 577 -34.25 -17.24 18.26
C GLU A 577 -35.00 -15.90 18.41
N PRO A 578 -34.66 -15.09 19.43
CA PRO A 578 -35.17 -13.73 19.55
C PRO A 578 -34.62 -12.86 18.41
N HIS A 579 -35.46 -11.95 17.89
CA HIS A 579 -35.07 -11.07 16.78
C HIS A 579 -33.87 -10.18 17.19
N PRO A 580 -32.79 -10.08 16.39
CA PRO A 580 -31.57 -9.35 16.79
C PRO A 580 -31.77 -7.83 16.91
N MET A 581 -32.90 -7.32 16.44
CA MET A 581 -33.37 -5.95 16.60
C MET A 581 -34.76 -5.96 17.26
N PRO A 582 -34.87 -6.10 18.60
CA PRO A 582 -36.16 -6.04 19.29
C PRO A 582 -36.83 -4.67 19.09
N ASP A 583 -38.17 -4.67 19.06
CA ASP A 583 -39.06 -3.50 18.91
C ASP A 583 -38.79 -2.60 17.69
N TYR A 584 -38.01 -3.08 16.72
CA TYR A 584 -37.67 -2.35 15.51
C TYR A 584 -38.87 -2.25 14.54
N LYS A 585 -39.08 -1.04 14.02
CA LYS A 585 -40.31 -0.61 13.35
C LYS A 585 -40.42 -0.99 11.86
N LYS A 586 -39.46 -1.75 11.32
CA LYS A 586 -39.42 -2.20 9.91
C LYS A 586 -39.54 -1.05 8.90
N ASN A 587 -39.00 0.11 9.29
CA ASN A 587 -39.14 1.38 8.57
C ASN A 587 -37.90 1.78 7.75
N ILE A 588 -36.77 1.08 7.85
CA ILE A 588 -35.58 1.34 7.03
C ILE A 588 -35.60 0.44 5.80
N VAL A 589 -35.49 1.03 4.62
CA VAL A 589 -35.68 0.36 3.33
C VAL A 589 -34.52 0.67 2.40
N PHE A 590 -33.82 -0.36 1.94
CA PHE A 590 -32.81 -0.26 0.90
C PHE A 590 -33.43 -0.69 -0.43
N TRP A 591 -33.25 0.12 -1.46
CA TRP A 591 -33.71 -0.18 -2.81
C TRP A 591 -32.48 -0.57 -3.65
N ASP A 592 -32.32 -1.87 -3.91
CA ASP A 592 -31.27 -2.40 -4.81
C ASP A 592 -31.76 -2.40 -6.26
N CYS A 593 -30.82 -2.38 -7.20
CA CYS A 593 -31.14 -2.41 -8.62
C CYS A 593 -30.04 -3.05 -9.47
N GLY A 594 -30.40 -3.40 -10.71
CA GLY A 594 -29.41 -3.71 -11.75
C GLY A 594 -28.36 -2.60 -11.86
N GLY A 595 -27.11 -2.97 -12.13
CA GLY A 595 -26.03 -1.99 -12.29
C GLY A 595 -26.12 -1.25 -13.63
N PHE A 596 -26.02 0.08 -13.59
CA PHE A 596 -26.06 0.91 -14.79
C PHE A 596 -24.68 0.94 -15.49
N PRO A 597 -24.61 0.89 -16.83
CA PRO A 597 -23.37 1.10 -17.58
C PRO A 597 -22.77 2.51 -17.39
N ASN A 598 -21.47 2.66 -17.67
CA ASN A 598 -20.83 3.98 -17.80
C ASN A 598 -20.92 4.51 -19.24
N ALA A 599 -22.11 4.90 -19.68
CA ALA A 599 -22.32 5.54 -20.98
C ALA A 599 -22.99 6.91 -20.81
N MET A 600 -22.76 7.81 -21.78
CA MET A 600 -23.45 9.10 -21.85
C MET A 600 -24.87 8.89 -22.36
N ASP A 601 -25.82 8.68 -21.45
CA ASP A 601 -27.22 8.50 -21.77
C ASP A 601 -28.15 9.28 -20.82
N GLU A 602 -29.06 10.08 -21.40
CA GLU A 602 -30.13 10.77 -20.67
C GLU A 602 -31.08 9.76 -19.98
N VAL A 603 -31.20 8.55 -20.53
CA VAL A 603 -31.97 7.43 -19.98
C VAL A 603 -31.58 7.16 -18.53
N TYR A 604 -30.29 7.05 -18.19
CA TYR A 604 -29.86 6.74 -16.81
C TYR A 604 -30.16 7.89 -15.83
N SER A 605 -30.14 9.15 -16.29
CA SER A 605 -30.57 10.28 -15.46
C SER A 605 -32.08 10.30 -15.25
N THR A 606 -32.84 9.85 -16.27
CA THR A 606 -34.31 9.79 -16.28
C THR A 606 -34.82 8.64 -15.41
N ILE A 607 -34.44 7.38 -15.70
CA ILE A 607 -33.67 6.57 -14.73
C ILE A 607 -33.86 6.93 -13.24
N VAL A 608 -32.80 7.53 -12.70
CA VAL A 608 -32.68 7.95 -11.30
C VAL A 608 -33.78 8.95 -10.90
N SER A 609 -34.13 9.94 -11.73
CA SER A 609 -35.19 10.91 -11.37
C SER A 609 -36.54 10.24 -11.14
N LEU A 610 -36.98 9.37 -12.06
CA LEU A 610 -38.26 8.66 -11.97
C LEU A 610 -38.29 7.69 -10.78
N ALA A 611 -37.14 7.15 -10.36
CA ALA A 611 -37.02 6.40 -9.11
C ALA A 611 -37.20 7.31 -7.89
N LEU A 612 -36.51 8.46 -7.82
CA LEU A 612 -36.58 9.41 -6.71
C LEU A 612 -37.94 10.09 -6.56
N ASP A 613 -38.67 10.29 -7.67
CA ASP A 613 -40.08 10.68 -7.70
C ASP A 613 -41.05 9.59 -7.19
N GLY A 614 -40.59 8.37 -6.91
CA GLY A 614 -41.46 7.24 -6.57
C GLY A 614 -42.35 6.75 -7.72
N ARG A 615 -41.97 7.00 -8.98
CA ARG A 615 -42.77 6.62 -10.17
C ARG A 615 -42.49 5.21 -10.69
N ILE A 616 -41.32 4.64 -10.36
CA ILE A 616 -40.93 3.28 -10.74
C ILE A 616 -41.36 2.30 -9.63
N PRO A 617 -42.32 1.39 -9.89
CA PRO A 617 -42.76 0.42 -8.87
C PRO A 617 -41.66 -0.58 -8.49
N PRO A 618 -41.65 -1.11 -7.24
CA PRO A 618 -40.80 -2.22 -6.88
C PRO A 618 -41.12 -3.46 -7.74
N GLY A 619 -40.11 -4.25 -8.04
CA GLY A 619 -40.18 -5.40 -8.96
C GLY A 619 -40.09 -5.04 -10.45
N THR A 620 -40.06 -3.74 -10.81
CA THR A 620 -39.83 -3.30 -12.20
C THR A 620 -38.49 -3.81 -12.71
N ASN A 621 -38.46 -4.39 -13.91
CA ASN A 621 -37.23 -4.79 -14.58
C ASN A 621 -36.46 -3.55 -15.07
N MET A 622 -35.23 -3.38 -14.61
CA MET A 622 -34.40 -2.22 -14.93
C MET A 622 -33.65 -2.40 -16.25
N GLU A 623 -33.46 -3.65 -16.69
CA GLU A 623 -32.89 -3.99 -18.01
C GLU A 623 -33.79 -3.45 -19.12
N GLU A 624 -35.08 -3.82 -19.11
CA GLU A 624 -36.13 -3.26 -20.00
C GLU A 624 -36.22 -1.72 -19.99
N CYS A 625 -35.86 -1.08 -18.88
CA CYS A 625 -35.93 0.38 -18.78
C CYS A 625 -34.75 1.06 -19.47
N MET A 626 -33.59 0.41 -19.54
CA MET A 626 -32.42 0.95 -20.25
C MET A 626 -32.59 0.86 -21.77
N ASP A 627 -33.43 -0.03 -22.28
CA ASP A 627 -33.80 -0.14 -23.71
C ASP A 627 -34.83 0.92 -24.18
N GLN A 628 -35.23 1.87 -23.31
CA GLN A 628 -36.29 2.85 -23.58
C GLN A 628 -35.79 4.29 -23.52
N THR A 629 -36.21 5.09 -24.50
CA THR A 629 -35.90 6.54 -24.53
C THR A 629 -36.47 7.26 -23.29
N PRO A 630 -35.88 8.41 -22.89
CA PRO A 630 -36.36 9.19 -21.75
C PRO A 630 -37.85 9.51 -21.81
N ASP A 631 -38.35 9.80 -23.01
CA ASP A 631 -39.75 10.11 -23.28
C ASP A 631 -40.70 8.91 -23.21
N GLN A 632 -40.23 7.71 -23.56
CA GLN A 632 -40.99 6.48 -23.33
C GLN A 632 -41.07 6.18 -21.82
N LEU A 633 -39.98 6.34 -21.09
CA LEU A 633 -39.95 6.15 -19.63
C LEU A 633 -40.86 7.15 -18.90
N ARG A 634 -40.81 8.44 -19.24
CA ARG A 634 -41.69 9.49 -18.69
C ARG A 634 -43.17 9.21 -18.94
N ARG A 635 -43.52 8.52 -20.04
CA ARG A 635 -44.89 8.08 -20.35
C ARG A 635 -45.27 6.80 -19.57
N ARG A 636 -44.40 5.79 -19.55
CA ARG A 636 -44.56 4.50 -18.82
C ARG A 636 -44.76 4.74 -17.32
N PHE A 637 -43.94 5.62 -16.74
CA PHE A 637 -43.93 5.98 -15.33
C PHE A 637 -44.48 7.41 -15.11
N SER A 638 -45.67 7.66 -15.67
CA SER A 638 -46.34 8.97 -15.62
C SER A 638 -47.08 9.27 -14.31
N ARG A 639 -47.19 8.30 -13.40
CA ARG A 639 -47.87 8.44 -12.09
C ARG A 639 -46.84 8.52 -10.96
N VAL A 640 -46.96 9.54 -10.11
CA VAL A 640 -46.13 9.78 -8.91
C VAL A 640 -46.77 9.10 -7.71
N ASP A 641 -46.12 8.11 -7.10
CA ASP A 641 -46.51 7.65 -5.76
C ASP A 641 -45.81 8.50 -4.69
N ARG A 642 -46.51 9.54 -4.24
CA ARG A 642 -46.03 10.46 -3.19
C ARG A 642 -45.84 9.81 -1.81
N LYS A 643 -46.12 8.51 -1.64
CA LYS A 643 -45.78 7.74 -0.44
C LYS A 643 -44.34 7.20 -0.46
N VAL A 644 -43.71 7.13 -1.62
CA VAL A 644 -42.31 6.72 -1.77
C VAL A 644 -41.47 7.97 -1.99
N THR A 645 -40.72 8.36 -0.96
CA THR A 645 -39.75 9.45 -1.00
C THR A 645 -38.40 8.93 -0.55
N PHE A 646 -37.31 9.35 -1.21
CA PHE A 646 -35.96 8.87 -0.93
C PHE A 646 -35.18 9.84 -0.05
N ASP A 647 -34.82 9.39 1.15
CA ASP A 647 -34.01 10.17 2.08
C ASP A 647 -32.55 10.26 1.63
N ARG A 648 -32.00 9.22 1.01
CA ARG A 648 -30.56 9.12 0.68
C ARG A 648 -30.34 8.39 -0.65
N ILE A 649 -29.28 8.78 -1.37
CA ILE A 649 -28.70 8.00 -2.46
C ILE A 649 -27.34 7.49 -1.99
N VAL A 650 -27.05 6.20 -2.17
CA VAL A 650 -25.75 5.61 -1.85
C VAL A 650 -25.11 5.08 -3.12
N PHE A 651 -24.07 5.77 -3.58
CA PHE A 651 -23.31 5.40 -4.76
C PHE A 651 -22.23 4.37 -4.38
N ILE A 652 -22.38 3.15 -4.86
CA ILE A 652 -21.49 2.02 -4.61
C ILE A 652 -20.48 1.92 -5.75
N LEU A 653 -19.20 2.19 -5.44
CA LEU A 653 -18.09 2.14 -6.39
C LEU A 653 -17.10 1.05 -5.96
N SER A 654 -16.81 0.07 -6.81
CA SER A 654 -15.74 -0.89 -6.51
C SER A 654 -14.36 -0.23 -6.61
N ALA A 655 -13.50 -0.44 -5.62
CA ALA A 655 -12.09 -0.09 -5.64
C ALA A 655 -11.27 -0.83 -6.71
N SER A 656 -11.85 -1.83 -7.39
CA SER A 656 -11.25 -2.46 -8.58
C SER A 656 -11.65 -1.79 -9.91
N GLN A 657 -12.66 -0.92 -9.91
CA GLN A 657 -13.20 -0.28 -11.12
C GLN A 657 -12.69 1.17 -11.26
N ASN A 658 -12.71 1.71 -12.48
CA ASN A 658 -12.46 3.13 -12.70
C ASN A 658 -13.71 3.96 -12.33
N VAL A 659 -13.52 5.22 -11.95
CA VAL A 659 -14.63 6.13 -11.59
C VAL A 659 -15.52 6.35 -12.83
N PRO A 660 -16.81 5.97 -12.79
CA PRO A 660 -17.67 6.00 -13.97
C PRO A 660 -18.26 7.40 -14.17
N THR A 661 -17.47 8.30 -14.74
CA THR A 661 -17.78 9.74 -14.90
C THR A 661 -19.19 10.00 -15.44
N HIS A 662 -19.62 9.30 -16.49
CA HIS A 662 -20.93 9.50 -17.11
C HIS A 662 -22.08 9.05 -16.21
N LEU A 663 -21.91 7.93 -15.50
CA LEU A 663 -22.89 7.49 -14.50
C LEU A 663 -22.93 8.42 -13.28
N VAL A 664 -21.79 8.97 -12.86
CA VAL A 664 -21.72 9.99 -11.80
C VAL A 664 -22.48 11.24 -12.22
N GLU A 665 -22.31 11.72 -13.46
CA GLU A 665 -23.05 12.86 -14.00
C GLU A 665 -24.55 12.56 -14.13
N ALA A 666 -24.95 11.37 -14.58
CA ALA A 666 -26.34 10.94 -14.65
C ALA A 666 -27.01 10.90 -13.26
N VAL A 667 -26.34 10.36 -12.24
CA VAL A 667 -26.82 10.33 -10.85
C VAL A 667 -26.90 11.74 -10.26
N LYS A 668 -25.86 12.56 -10.46
CA LYS A 668 -25.87 13.98 -10.03
C LYS A 668 -26.98 14.76 -10.73
N SER A 669 -27.29 14.47 -11.99
CA SER A 669 -28.41 15.07 -12.73
C SER A 669 -29.76 14.64 -12.14
N GLY A 670 -30.05 13.34 -12.06
CA GLY A 670 -31.32 12.82 -11.55
C GLY A 670 -31.61 13.26 -10.11
N ALA A 671 -30.60 13.26 -9.24
CA ALA A 671 -30.71 13.75 -7.86
C ALA A 671 -31.03 15.26 -7.74
N ARG A 672 -30.75 16.05 -8.78
CA ARG A 672 -30.96 17.50 -8.83
C ARG A 672 -32.26 17.91 -9.54
N GLN A 673 -33.01 16.98 -10.14
CA GLN A 673 -34.26 17.28 -10.86
C GLN A 673 -35.46 17.51 -9.90
N GLY A 674 -35.26 18.38 -8.91
CA GLY A 674 -36.29 18.78 -7.93
C GLY A 674 -36.33 17.97 -6.64
N HIS A 675 -35.34 17.11 -6.38
CA HIS A 675 -35.38 16.14 -5.28
C HIS A 675 -34.52 16.47 -4.05
N ASP A 676 -33.43 17.24 -4.20
CA ASP A 676 -32.51 17.64 -3.11
C ASP A 676 -32.11 16.50 -2.15
N VAL A 677 -31.85 15.30 -2.71
CA VAL A 677 -31.48 14.11 -1.95
C VAL A 677 -29.96 14.06 -1.70
N PRO A 678 -29.49 13.90 -0.45
CA PRO A 678 -28.08 13.67 -0.14
C PRO A 678 -27.50 12.43 -0.84
N ILE A 679 -26.48 12.64 -1.67
CA ILE A 679 -25.63 11.57 -2.20
C ILE A 679 -24.51 11.25 -1.21
N PHE A 680 -24.33 9.95 -0.95
CA PHE A 680 -23.20 9.33 -0.29
C PHE A 680 -22.42 8.51 -1.30
N VAL A 681 -21.12 8.33 -1.08
CA VAL A 681 -20.24 7.49 -1.92
C VAL A 681 -19.54 6.49 -1.02
N VAL A 682 -19.74 5.20 -1.29
CA VAL A 682 -19.07 4.11 -0.59
C VAL A 682 -18.16 3.40 -1.60
N VAL A 683 -16.85 3.47 -1.34
CA VAL A 683 -15.85 2.71 -2.08
C VAL A 683 -15.76 1.31 -1.44
N THR A 684 -16.22 0.30 -2.16
CA THR A 684 -16.32 -1.09 -1.73
C THR A 684 -15.16 -1.93 -2.27
N LYS A 685 -14.98 -3.15 -1.76
CA LYS A 685 -13.95 -4.11 -2.25
C LYS A 685 -12.52 -3.54 -2.21
N ILE A 686 -12.20 -2.71 -1.21
CA ILE A 686 -10.88 -2.06 -1.07
C ILE A 686 -9.73 -3.08 -0.93
N ASP A 687 -10.04 -4.22 -0.34
CA ASP A 687 -9.28 -5.47 -0.30
C ASP A 687 -8.87 -6.02 -1.68
N LYS A 688 -9.71 -5.82 -2.71
CA LYS A 688 -9.43 -6.24 -4.10
C LYS A 688 -8.75 -5.15 -4.93
N CYS A 689 -8.30 -4.05 -4.30
CA CYS A 689 -7.50 -3.05 -4.98
C CYS A 689 -6.04 -3.54 -5.11
N PRO A 690 -5.41 -3.54 -6.29
CA PRO A 690 -4.09 -4.13 -6.47
C PRO A 690 -2.98 -3.42 -5.67
N ASN A 691 -3.10 -2.12 -5.45
CA ASN A 691 -2.16 -1.30 -4.68
C ASN A 691 -2.85 -0.07 -4.06
N GLN A 692 -2.18 0.57 -3.10
CA GLN A 692 -2.71 1.73 -2.37
C GLN A 692 -2.79 3.00 -3.25
N HIS A 693 -1.86 3.19 -4.20
CA HIS A 693 -1.89 4.33 -5.12
C HIS A 693 -3.14 4.33 -6.01
N ASP A 694 -3.54 3.18 -6.55
CA ASP A 694 -4.76 3.07 -7.35
C ASP A 694 -6.03 3.20 -6.50
N LEU A 695 -6.00 2.76 -5.24
CA LEU A 695 -7.08 3.05 -4.28
C LEU A 695 -7.19 4.56 -4.06
N GLN A 696 -6.06 5.23 -3.79
CA GLN A 696 -5.99 6.68 -3.56
C GLN A 696 -6.42 7.48 -4.81
N LYS A 697 -6.01 7.05 -6.01
CA LYS A 697 -6.43 7.61 -7.30
C LYS A 697 -7.93 7.45 -7.55
N ARG A 698 -8.51 6.27 -7.25
CA ARG A 698 -9.96 6.03 -7.32
C ARG A 698 -10.73 6.85 -6.29
N VAL A 699 -10.19 6.99 -5.08
CA VAL A 699 -10.75 7.81 -3.99
C VAL A 699 -10.75 9.29 -4.36
N LEU A 700 -9.61 9.85 -4.76
CA LEU A 700 -9.48 11.25 -5.19
C LEU A 700 -10.35 11.54 -6.42
N GLY A 701 -10.34 10.64 -7.41
CA GLY A 701 -11.19 10.75 -8.59
C GLY A 701 -12.69 10.75 -8.25
N ALA A 702 -13.14 9.87 -7.34
CA ALA A 702 -14.52 9.82 -6.90
C ALA A 702 -14.92 11.01 -6.02
N GLN A 703 -14.03 11.46 -5.12
CA GLN A 703 -14.23 12.68 -4.33
C GLN A 703 -14.38 13.91 -5.23
N ALA A 704 -13.50 14.09 -6.21
CA ALA A 704 -13.61 15.17 -7.20
C ALA A 704 -14.91 15.04 -8.02
N ALA A 705 -15.19 13.84 -8.54
CA ALA A 705 -16.37 13.59 -9.38
C ALA A 705 -17.71 13.85 -8.65
N PHE A 706 -17.79 13.67 -7.33
CA PHE A 706 -18.99 13.98 -6.54
C PHE A 706 -18.96 15.34 -5.82
N ASN A 707 -17.88 16.13 -5.95
CA ASN A 707 -17.66 17.35 -5.16
C ASN A 707 -17.58 17.08 -3.63
N LEU A 708 -16.97 15.97 -3.23
CA LEU A 708 -16.85 15.46 -1.85
C LEU A 708 -15.41 15.44 -1.30
N THR A 709 -14.48 16.20 -1.89
CA THR A 709 -13.10 16.34 -1.41
C THR A 709 -13.06 16.68 0.09
N GLY A 710 -12.38 15.86 0.89
CA GLY A 710 -12.31 15.98 2.35
C GLY A 710 -13.57 15.59 3.13
N SER A 711 -14.67 15.21 2.48
CA SER A 711 -15.97 14.95 3.13
C SER A 711 -16.08 13.55 3.73
N GLN A 712 -15.36 13.29 4.83
CA GLN A 712 -15.34 12.01 5.56
C GLN A 712 -16.72 11.55 6.10
N VAL A 713 -17.74 12.40 6.04
CA VAL A 713 -19.11 12.08 6.45
C VAL A 713 -19.89 11.40 5.31
N ARG A 714 -19.75 11.88 4.07
CA ARG A 714 -20.49 11.35 2.90
C ARG A 714 -19.66 10.41 2.03
N PHE A 715 -18.33 10.53 2.10
CA PHE A 715 -17.40 9.64 1.42
C PHE A 715 -16.89 8.60 2.41
N LYS A 716 -16.99 7.31 2.08
CA LYS A 716 -16.62 6.18 2.95
C LYS A 716 -15.89 5.11 2.16
N LEU A 717 -15.03 4.35 2.83
CA LEU A 717 -14.32 3.19 2.31
C LEU A 717 -14.68 1.97 3.16
N THR A 718 -14.88 0.80 2.56
CA THR A 718 -15.06 -0.45 3.31
C THR A 718 -14.75 -1.68 2.46
N SER A 719 -14.27 -2.75 3.10
CA SER A 719 -14.44 -4.10 2.57
C SER A 719 -15.89 -4.56 2.77
N LEU A 720 -16.32 -5.58 2.04
CA LEU A 720 -17.65 -6.19 2.18
C LEU A 720 -17.48 -7.65 2.57
N TYR A 721 -18.44 -8.22 3.29
CA TYR A 721 -18.46 -9.65 3.55
C TYR A 721 -18.65 -10.42 2.23
N CYS A 722 -17.71 -11.32 1.91
CA CYS A 722 -17.82 -12.29 0.82
C CYS A 722 -16.93 -13.53 1.08
N GLU A 723 -17.18 -14.58 0.30
CA GLU A 723 -16.51 -15.90 0.35
C GLU A 723 -14.97 -15.79 0.38
N ASP A 724 -14.40 -14.85 -0.38
CA ASP A 724 -12.95 -14.65 -0.50
C ASP A 724 -12.27 -14.02 0.75
N LEU A 725 -13.03 -13.55 1.74
CA LEU A 725 -12.49 -12.70 2.83
C LEU A 725 -12.71 -13.25 4.24
N THR A 726 -13.74 -14.04 4.47
CA THR A 726 -14.06 -14.57 5.81
C THR A 726 -14.24 -16.08 5.77
N LEU A 727 -13.35 -16.80 6.46
CA LEU A 727 -13.30 -18.26 6.50
C LEU A 727 -14.67 -18.89 6.83
N TRP A 728 -15.19 -19.68 5.88
CA TRP A 728 -16.32 -20.58 6.10
C TRP A 728 -15.88 -21.80 6.94
N PRO A 729 -16.49 -22.05 8.11
CA PRO A 729 -16.17 -23.23 8.92
C PRO A 729 -16.59 -24.57 8.30
N ASP A 730 -17.62 -24.55 7.44
CA ASP A 730 -18.11 -25.70 6.69
C ASP A 730 -18.58 -25.23 5.29
N PRO A 731 -18.05 -25.78 4.17
CA PRO A 731 -18.51 -25.43 2.82
C PRO A 731 -19.96 -25.84 2.49
N SER A 732 -20.64 -26.57 3.38
CA SER A 732 -22.02 -27.02 3.22
C SER A 732 -23.04 -26.29 4.10
N ASP A 733 -22.61 -25.46 5.06
CA ASP A 733 -23.51 -24.58 5.84
C ASP A 733 -23.15 -23.10 5.65
N TYR A 734 -23.83 -22.49 4.67
CA TYR A 734 -23.69 -21.08 4.27
C TYR A 734 -24.05 -20.08 5.38
N ARG A 735 -24.68 -20.51 6.48
CA ARG A 735 -25.07 -19.61 7.59
C ARG A 735 -23.93 -19.26 8.56
N VAL A 736 -22.81 -19.97 8.53
CA VAL A 736 -21.75 -19.87 9.57
C VAL A 736 -20.65 -18.84 9.25
N MET A 737 -21.00 -17.76 8.54
CA MET A 737 -20.10 -16.65 8.24
C MET A 737 -19.93 -15.75 9.49
N LYS A 738 -18.69 -15.47 9.90
CA LYS A 738 -18.38 -14.84 11.21
C LYS A 738 -18.12 -13.33 11.13
N PRO A 739 -18.48 -12.55 12.17
CA PRO A 739 -18.17 -11.13 12.22
C PRO A 739 -16.66 -10.84 12.25
N ASP A 740 -16.23 -9.90 11.42
CA ASP A 740 -14.91 -9.29 11.40
C ASP A 740 -14.95 -7.89 12.04
N ALA A 741 -14.00 -7.60 12.92
CA ALA A 741 -13.94 -6.37 13.69
C ALA A 741 -13.71 -5.11 12.84
N LYS A 742 -12.90 -5.22 11.78
CA LYS A 742 -12.43 -4.12 10.93
C LYS A 742 -13.51 -3.75 9.90
N ILE A 743 -14.19 -4.75 9.34
CA ILE A 743 -15.35 -4.61 8.46
C ILE A 743 -16.54 -4.03 9.23
N ASP A 744 -16.89 -4.59 10.40
CA ASP A 744 -18.02 -4.12 11.20
C ASP A 744 -17.85 -2.67 11.67
N SER A 745 -16.66 -2.30 12.13
CA SER A 745 -16.37 -0.92 12.55
C SER A 745 -16.64 0.08 11.42
N ASN A 746 -16.22 -0.23 10.19
CA ASN A 746 -16.47 0.62 9.03
C ASN A 746 -17.96 0.69 8.66
N LEU A 747 -18.67 -0.45 8.62
CA LEU A 747 -20.09 -0.51 8.27
C LEU A 747 -20.99 0.14 9.32
N LEU A 748 -20.67 0.01 10.61
CA LEU A 748 -21.36 0.71 11.70
C LEU A 748 -21.14 2.23 11.62
N ASN A 749 -19.93 2.68 11.24
CA ASN A 749 -19.67 4.11 10.99
C ASN A 749 -20.36 4.62 9.71
N ILE A 750 -20.58 3.77 8.70
CA ILE A 750 -21.44 4.07 7.54
C ILE A 750 -22.89 4.24 7.99
N TRP A 751 -23.45 3.33 8.79
CA TRP A 751 -24.79 3.47 9.39
C TRP A 751 -24.97 4.77 10.17
N MET A 752 -24.01 5.12 11.03
CA MET A 752 -24.02 6.38 11.80
C MET A 752 -23.99 7.64 10.93
N SER A 753 -23.47 7.53 9.70
CA SER A 753 -23.39 8.63 8.74
C SER A 753 -24.65 8.71 7.87
N LEU A 754 -25.16 7.59 7.36
CA LEU A 754 -26.39 7.55 6.55
C LEU A 754 -27.61 8.07 7.33
N THR A 755 -27.71 7.70 8.61
CA THR A 755 -28.84 8.02 9.51
C THR A 755 -28.68 9.36 10.26
N ASP A 756 -27.83 10.27 9.80
CA ASP A 756 -27.71 11.61 10.37
C ASP A 756 -28.72 12.59 9.73
N PRO A 757 -29.70 13.12 10.50
CA PRO A 757 -30.69 14.06 9.98
C PRO A 757 -30.09 15.43 9.61
N ASN A 758 -28.89 15.77 10.08
CA ASN A 758 -28.25 17.05 9.79
C ASN A 758 -27.69 17.12 8.36
N ILE A 759 -27.53 15.97 7.69
CA ILE A 759 -26.97 15.88 6.34
C ILE A 759 -28.05 16.18 5.29
N LYS A 760 -28.11 17.44 4.88
CA LYS A 760 -28.93 17.97 3.77
C LYS A 760 -28.23 17.77 2.42
N ALA A 761 -28.90 17.93 1.28
CA ALA A 761 -28.20 17.96 -0.01
C ALA A 761 -27.18 19.11 -0.06
N ILE A 762 -26.21 18.98 -0.98
CA ILE A 762 -25.29 20.08 -1.30
C ILE A 762 -26.07 21.06 -2.20
N PRO A 763 -26.29 22.32 -1.78
CA PRO A 763 -27.02 23.27 -2.60
C PRO A 763 -26.35 23.48 -3.96
N ALA A 764 -27.15 23.71 -5.00
CA ALA A 764 -26.60 24.19 -6.27
C ALA A 764 -25.90 25.56 -6.05
N PRO A 765 -24.82 25.87 -6.79
CA PRO A 765 -24.39 27.25 -6.97
C PRO A 765 -25.58 28.08 -7.46
N PRO A 766 -25.78 29.32 -6.96
CA PRO A 766 -26.93 30.12 -7.33
C PRO A 766 -26.96 30.37 -8.84
N GLU A 767 -28.12 30.19 -9.47
CA GLU A 767 -28.28 30.53 -10.89
C GLU A 767 -27.87 32.00 -11.12
N PRO A 768 -27.11 32.31 -12.19
CA PRO A 768 -26.86 33.68 -12.58
C PRO A 768 -28.19 34.43 -12.75
N LYS A 769 -28.39 35.50 -11.99
CA LYS A 769 -29.64 36.29 -12.02
C LYS A 769 -29.98 36.65 -13.47
N ARG A 770 -31.21 36.32 -13.90
CA ARG A 770 -31.71 36.66 -15.25
C ARG A 770 -31.80 38.17 -15.43
N ILE A 771 -30.70 38.77 -15.89
CA ILE A 771 -30.72 40.11 -16.49
C ILE A 771 -31.55 40.01 -17.78
N PRO A 772 -32.49 40.94 -18.06
CA PRO A 772 -33.21 40.97 -19.33
C PRO A 772 -32.22 41.04 -20.51
N PRO A 773 -32.54 40.46 -21.68
CA PRO A 773 -31.58 40.34 -22.78
C PRO A 773 -31.25 41.71 -23.39
N ALA A 774 -30.25 42.38 -22.82
CA ALA A 774 -29.39 43.26 -23.59
C ALA A 774 -28.89 42.47 -24.81
N ARG A 775 -28.94 43.10 -25.99
CA ARG A 775 -28.61 42.44 -27.25
C ARG A 775 -27.22 41.78 -27.14
N PRO A 776 -27.06 40.51 -27.52
CA PRO A 776 -25.72 39.94 -27.59
C PRO A 776 -24.91 40.77 -28.58
N ALA A 777 -23.82 41.35 -28.10
CA ALA A 777 -22.64 41.49 -28.96
C ALA A 777 -22.28 40.08 -29.43
N PRO A 778 -21.96 39.85 -30.71
CA PRO A 778 -21.69 38.52 -31.20
C PRO A 778 -20.47 37.96 -30.46
N ALA A 779 -20.68 36.88 -29.71
CA ALA A 779 -19.56 36.09 -29.23
C ALA A 779 -18.84 35.51 -30.45
N GLU A 780 -17.56 35.83 -30.62
CA GLU A 780 -16.72 35.15 -31.59
C GLU A 780 -16.47 33.72 -31.13
N TYR A 781 -17.40 32.83 -31.51
CA TYR A 781 -17.17 31.39 -31.41
C TYR A 781 -15.95 31.05 -32.28
N GLU A 782 -14.83 30.69 -31.64
CA GLU A 782 -13.68 30.14 -32.34
C GLU A 782 -14.03 28.74 -32.85
N TYR A 783 -14.68 28.70 -34.03
CA TYR A 783 -14.93 27.46 -34.74
C TYR A 783 -13.59 26.82 -35.11
N VAL A 784 -13.34 25.64 -34.53
CA VAL A 784 -12.13 24.84 -34.75
C VAL A 784 -12.35 23.93 -35.98
N PRO A 785 -11.40 23.84 -36.92
CA PRO A 785 -11.52 22.91 -38.04
C PRO A 785 -11.44 21.46 -37.56
N ILE A 786 -12.41 20.65 -38.00
CA ILE A 786 -12.48 19.22 -37.74
C ILE A 786 -11.84 18.46 -38.91
N PHE A 787 -11.01 17.48 -38.59
CA PHE A 787 -10.47 16.49 -39.52
C PHE A 787 -10.92 15.08 -39.11
N VAL A 788 -11.23 14.26 -40.11
CA VAL A 788 -11.64 12.86 -39.96
C VAL A 788 -10.70 11.99 -40.76
N VAL A 789 -10.04 11.04 -40.08
CA VAL A 789 -9.18 10.03 -40.72
C VAL A 789 -9.81 8.66 -40.50
N VAL A 790 -10.17 7.98 -41.59
CA VAL A 790 -10.63 6.59 -41.58
C VAL A 790 -9.44 5.68 -41.86
N THR A 791 -9.21 4.72 -40.97
CA THR A 791 -8.04 3.83 -40.96
C THR A 791 -8.38 2.39 -41.36
N LYS A 792 -7.37 1.53 -41.54
CA LYS A 792 -7.50 0.08 -41.84
C LYS A 792 -8.38 -0.25 -43.06
N ILE A 793 -8.37 0.62 -44.07
CA ILE A 793 -9.21 0.49 -45.29
C ILE A 793 -8.97 -0.82 -46.07
N ASP A 794 -7.80 -1.43 -45.89
CA ASP A 794 -7.38 -2.75 -46.38
C ASP A 794 -8.13 -3.93 -45.75
N LYS A 795 -8.69 -3.77 -44.54
CA LYS A 795 -9.49 -4.80 -43.85
C LYS A 795 -10.96 -4.79 -44.25
N CYS A 796 -11.40 -3.83 -45.07
CA CYS A 796 -12.77 -3.78 -45.55
C CYS A 796 -13.00 -4.88 -46.61
N PRO A 797 -13.98 -5.79 -46.43
CA PRO A 797 -14.06 -7.02 -47.21
C PRO A 797 -14.45 -6.81 -48.69
N ASN A 798 -14.97 -5.64 -49.07
CA ASN A 798 -15.16 -5.26 -50.47
C ASN A 798 -15.20 -3.73 -50.63
N GLN A 799 -14.98 -3.26 -51.86
CA GLN A 799 -14.87 -1.83 -52.16
C GLN A 799 -16.20 -1.05 -52.10
N HIS A 800 -17.36 -1.72 -52.16
CA HIS A 800 -18.67 -1.07 -52.04
C HIS A 800 -18.98 -0.72 -50.58
N ASP A 801 -18.78 -1.66 -49.66
CA ASP A 801 -18.93 -1.46 -48.21
C ASP A 801 -18.01 -0.32 -47.71
N LEU A 802 -16.78 -0.24 -48.24
CA LEU A 802 -15.87 0.88 -47.95
C LEU A 802 -16.43 2.22 -48.43
N GLN A 803 -16.99 2.29 -49.64
CA GLN A 803 -17.56 3.54 -50.18
C GLN A 803 -18.80 4.00 -49.41
N GLU A 804 -19.64 3.06 -48.96
CA GLU A 804 -20.84 3.34 -48.17
C GLU A 804 -20.48 3.88 -46.77
N ARG A 805 -19.57 3.22 -46.05
CA ARG A 805 -19.05 3.71 -44.75
C ARG A 805 -18.36 5.06 -44.85
N VAL A 806 -17.61 5.29 -45.93
CA VAL A 806 -16.97 6.59 -46.21
C VAL A 806 -17.99 7.70 -46.42
N LYS A 807 -19.09 7.40 -47.14
CA LYS A 807 -20.18 8.34 -47.38
C LYS A 807 -20.93 8.68 -46.09
N ASP A 808 -21.20 7.70 -45.24
CA ASP A 808 -21.86 7.89 -43.95
C ASP A 808 -20.98 8.69 -42.97
N ALA A 809 -19.68 8.38 -42.90
CA ALA A 809 -18.72 9.15 -42.10
C ALA A 809 -18.56 10.59 -42.63
N GLN A 810 -18.60 10.82 -43.95
CA GLN A 810 -18.65 12.17 -44.50
C GLN A 810 -19.95 12.90 -44.16
N ALA A 811 -21.10 12.23 -44.19
CA ALA A 811 -22.39 12.82 -43.83
C ALA A 811 -22.46 13.19 -42.35
N ALA A 812 -22.01 12.30 -41.45
CA ALA A 812 -22.04 12.50 -40.00
C ALA A 812 -21.26 13.75 -39.53
N PHE A 813 -20.16 14.08 -40.20
CA PHE A 813 -19.35 15.28 -39.92
C PHE A 813 -19.62 16.45 -40.89
N ASN A 814 -20.61 16.33 -41.78
CA ASN A 814 -20.94 17.30 -42.83
C ASN A 814 -19.73 17.68 -43.73
N LEU A 815 -18.89 16.69 -44.05
CA LEU A 815 -17.65 16.79 -44.83
C LEU A 815 -17.80 16.29 -46.28
N THR A 816 -19.03 16.11 -46.77
CA THR A 816 -19.34 15.57 -48.10
C THR A 816 -18.55 16.25 -49.22
N GLY A 817 -17.64 15.51 -49.86
CA GLY A 817 -16.75 16.02 -50.93
C GLY A 817 -15.45 16.69 -50.46
N SER A 818 -15.20 16.83 -49.15
CA SER A 818 -14.05 17.54 -48.60
C SER A 818 -12.80 16.64 -48.43
N GLN A 819 -12.17 16.23 -49.53
CA GLN A 819 -10.97 15.36 -49.53
C GLN A 819 -9.71 15.95 -48.84
N VAL A 820 -9.77 17.20 -48.37
CA VAL A 820 -8.70 17.80 -47.56
C VAL A 820 -8.89 17.51 -46.07
N ARG A 821 -10.15 17.45 -45.60
CA ARG A 821 -10.50 17.20 -44.18
C ARG A 821 -10.88 15.75 -43.89
N PHE A 822 -11.29 15.03 -44.91
CA PHE A 822 -11.61 13.61 -44.84
C PHE A 822 -10.52 12.80 -45.55
N LYS A 823 -9.85 11.90 -44.84
CA LYS A 823 -8.73 11.10 -45.36
C LYS A 823 -8.92 9.61 -45.09
N LEU A 824 -8.30 8.80 -45.95
CA LEU A 824 -8.34 7.34 -45.93
C LEU A 824 -6.90 6.81 -45.89
N THR A 825 -6.60 5.86 -45.01
CA THR A 825 -5.29 5.20 -44.98
C THR A 825 -5.36 3.77 -44.44
N SER A 826 -4.42 2.94 -44.87
CA SER A 826 -4.01 1.75 -44.09
C SER A 826 -3.05 2.17 -42.97
N LEU A 827 -2.80 1.29 -42.02
CA LEU A 827 -1.81 1.48 -40.95
C LEU A 827 -0.82 0.32 -40.97
N TYR A 828 0.39 0.56 -40.49
CA TYR A 828 1.41 -0.47 -40.30
C TYR A 828 0.88 -1.61 -39.41
N CYS A 829 0.90 -2.84 -39.92
CA CYS A 829 0.53 -4.05 -39.18
C CYS A 829 1.16 -5.30 -39.84
N GLU A 830 1.24 -6.38 -39.07
CA GLU A 830 1.95 -7.63 -39.42
C GLU A 830 1.42 -8.27 -40.72
N ASP A 831 0.13 -8.11 -41.02
CA ASP A 831 -0.54 -8.63 -42.22
C ASP A 831 -0.18 -7.88 -43.51
N LEU A 832 0.40 -6.67 -43.42
CA LEU A 832 0.65 -5.78 -44.56
C LEU A 832 2.14 -5.53 -44.82
N THR A 833 2.94 -5.43 -43.77
CA THR A 833 4.33 -4.96 -43.84
C THR A 833 5.29 -5.93 -43.19
N LEU A 834 6.17 -6.52 -44.00
CA LEU A 834 7.11 -7.56 -43.57
C LEU A 834 8.14 -7.04 -42.57
N TRP A 835 8.30 -7.77 -41.46
CA TRP A 835 9.46 -7.66 -40.58
C TRP A 835 10.75 -8.07 -41.32
N PRO A 836 11.89 -7.34 -41.19
CA PRO A 836 13.20 -7.80 -41.64
C PRO A 836 13.72 -8.97 -40.78
N ASP A 837 13.44 -8.92 -39.47
CA ASP A 837 13.78 -9.92 -38.47
C ASP A 837 12.50 -10.25 -37.68
N PRO A 838 12.02 -11.51 -37.68
CA PRO A 838 10.82 -11.91 -36.92
C PRO A 838 10.94 -11.78 -35.39
N SER A 839 12.13 -11.48 -34.85
CA SER A 839 12.39 -11.37 -33.41
C SER A 839 12.49 -9.93 -32.88
N ASP A 840 12.60 -8.90 -33.74
CA ASP A 840 12.59 -7.50 -33.32
C ASP A 840 11.35 -6.74 -33.81
N TYR A 841 10.29 -6.78 -33.00
CA TYR A 841 9.00 -6.14 -33.22
C TYR A 841 9.03 -4.59 -33.26
N ARG A 842 10.22 -3.98 -33.32
CA ARG A 842 10.42 -2.51 -33.35
C ARG A 842 10.74 -1.98 -34.76
N VAL A 843 11.01 -2.84 -35.74
CA VAL A 843 11.41 -2.42 -37.09
C VAL A 843 10.56 -3.11 -38.17
N MET A 844 9.42 -2.51 -38.55
CA MET A 844 8.72 -2.90 -39.79
C MET A 844 9.41 -2.30 -41.02
N LYS A 845 9.34 -2.98 -42.18
CA LYS A 845 9.78 -2.38 -43.45
C LYS A 845 8.82 -1.26 -43.88
N PRO A 846 9.32 -0.09 -44.31
CA PRO A 846 8.48 0.97 -44.84
C PRO A 846 7.67 0.54 -46.07
N ASP A 847 6.41 0.94 -46.14
CA ASP A 847 5.55 0.83 -47.32
C ASP A 847 5.24 2.22 -47.88
N ALA A 848 5.68 2.48 -49.11
CA ALA A 848 5.59 3.79 -49.75
C ALA A 848 4.14 4.28 -49.96
N LYS A 849 3.14 3.39 -49.93
CA LYS A 849 1.72 3.75 -50.09
C LYS A 849 1.09 4.11 -48.74
N ILE A 850 1.43 3.41 -47.67
CA ILE A 850 1.07 3.79 -46.29
C ILE A 850 1.76 5.11 -45.95
N ASP A 851 3.07 5.24 -46.17
CA ASP A 851 3.84 6.45 -45.89
C ASP A 851 3.30 7.66 -46.66
N SER A 852 3.05 7.52 -47.96
CA SER A 852 2.49 8.62 -48.77
C SER A 852 1.11 9.07 -48.26
N ASN A 853 0.25 8.15 -47.83
CA ASN A 853 -1.05 8.52 -47.26
C ASN A 853 -0.92 9.22 -45.90
N LEU A 854 -0.06 8.71 -45.00
CA LEU A 854 0.20 9.33 -43.70
C LEU A 854 0.86 10.71 -43.83
N LEU A 855 1.79 10.88 -44.77
CA LEU A 855 2.42 12.18 -45.05
C LEU A 855 1.42 13.18 -45.67
N ASN A 856 0.54 12.72 -46.57
CA ASN A 856 -0.55 13.53 -47.12
C ASN A 856 -1.59 13.92 -46.05
N ILE A 857 -1.84 13.07 -45.06
CA ILE A 857 -2.63 13.39 -43.86
C ILE A 857 -1.91 14.51 -43.09
N TRP A 858 -0.64 14.34 -42.73
CA TRP A 858 0.17 15.32 -41.98
C TRP A 858 0.22 16.70 -42.64
N MET A 859 0.47 16.75 -43.96
CA MET A 859 0.46 17.98 -44.74
C MET A 859 -0.93 18.66 -44.77
N SER A 860 -2.01 17.88 -44.76
CA SER A 860 -3.37 18.44 -44.73
C SER A 860 -3.75 19.00 -43.35
N LEU A 861 -3.18 18.45 -42.28
CA LEU A 861 -3.43 18.90 -40.90
C LEU A 861 -2.65 20.17 -40.53
N THR A 862 -1.59 20.48 -41.29
CA THR A 862 -0.71 21.63 -41.05
C THR A 862 -0.99 22.82 -41.98
N ASP A 863 -1.96 22.72 -42.90
CA ASP A 863 -2.35 23.80 -43.80
C ASP A 863 -3.18 24.89 -43.07
N PRO A 864 -2.65 26.12 -42.90
CA PRO A 864 -3.32 27.20 -42.18
C PRO A 864 -4.55 27.78 -42.91
N ASN A 865 -4.79 27.40 -44.17
CA ASN A 865 -5.92 27.90 -44.96
C ASN A 865 -7.26 27.22 -44.61
N ILE A 866 -7.23 26.12 -43.84
CA ILE A 866 -8.39 25.26 -43.57
C ILE A 866 -9.25 25.85 -42.43
N LYS A 867 -10.05 26.86 -42.77
CA LYS A 867 -11.02 27.52 -41.85
C LYS A 867 -12.18 26.58 -41.50
N ALA A 868 -12.68 26.61 -40.27
CA ALA A 868 -13.79 25.76 -39.84
C ALA A 868 -15.11 26.00 -40.61
N ILE A 869 -16.01 25.01 -40.56
CA ILE A 869 -17.31 25.06 -41.25
C ILE A 869 -18.31 25.82 -40.36
N PRO A 870 -18.94 26.90 -40.85
CA PRO A 870 -19.98 27.61 -40.10
C PRO A 870 -21.26 26.79 -40.01
N ALA A 871 -22.02 26.96 -38.94
CA ALA A 871 -23.32 26.31 -38.77
C ALA A 871 -24.34 26.77 -39.83
N PRO A 872 -25.27 25.90 -40.27
CA PRO A 872 -26.35 26.29 -41.18
C PRO A 872 -27.29 27.31 -40.51
N PRO A 873 -27.85 28.27 -41.26
CA PRO A 873 -28.67 29.35 -40.70
C PRO A 873 -30.04 28.85 -40.21
N GLU A 874 -30.46 29.33 -39.05
CA GLU A 874 -31.78 29.02 -38.47
C GLU A 874 -32.96 29.52 -39.34
N PRO A 875 -34.11 28.81 -39.33
CA PRO A 875 -35.31 29.25 -40.04
C PRO A 875 -35.89 30.55 -39.44
N LYS A 876 -35.97 31.59 -40.27
CA LYS A 876 -36.37 32.96 -39.88
C LYS A 876 -37.73 33.02 -39.18
N ARG A 877 -37.76 33.50 -37.94
CA ARG A 877 -38.97 34.05 -37.30
C ARG A 877 -39.04 35.57 -37.51
N ILE A 878 -40.27 36.09 -37.69
CA ILE A 878 -40.53 37.50 -38.01
C ILE A 878 -40.53 38.35 -36.72
N PRO A 879 -39.77 39.46 -36.63
CA PRO A 879 -39.73 40.33 -35.45
C PRO A 879 -40.58 41.60 -35.61
N PRO A 880 -41.23 42.10 -34.53
CA PRO A 880 -41.73 43.47 -34.46
C PRO A 880 -40.74 44.43 -33.76
N ALA A 881 -40.65 45.64 -34.30
CA ALA A 881 -40.22 46.93 -33.71
C ALA A 881 -38.98 47.04 -32.78
N ARG A 882 -38.16 48.06 -33.07
CA ARG A 882 -37.07 48.62 -32.23
C ARG A 882 -37.12 50.15 -32.39
N PRO A 883 -36.66 50.95 -31.41
CA PRO A 883 -35.68 51.98 -31.79
C PRO A 883 -34.60 52.31 -30.74
N ALA A 884 -33.63 53.10 -31.20
CA ALA A 884 -32.72 53.99 -30.44
C ALA A 884 -31.55 53.39 -29.61
N PRO A 885 -30.44 54.14 -29.39
CA PRO A 885 -29.11 53.52 -29.35
C PRO A 885 -28.13 53.92 -28.22
N ALA A 886 -27.07 53.11 -28.19
CA ALA A 886 -25.81 53.12 -27.46
C ALA A 886 -24.88 54.35 -27.61
N GLU A 887 -23.77 54.34 -26.85
CA GLU A 887 -22.43 54.75 -27.30
C GLU A 887 -21.32 53.80 -26.72
N PRO A 888 -20.07 53.81 -27.22
CA PRO A 888 -19.12 52.69 -27.09
C PRO A 888 -17.79 53.00 -26.36
N GLN A 889 -17.00 51.95 -26.07
CA GLN A 889 -15.55 52.05 -25.87
C GLN A 889 -14.79 50.87 -26.52
N ASN A 890 -13.57 51.14 -27.00
CA ASN A 890 -12.68 50.19 -27.68
C ASN A 890 -11.43 49.89 -26.82
N ASN A 891 -10.93 48.65 -26.80
CA ASN A 891 -9.70 48.27 -27.54
C ASN A 891 -9.32 46.78 -27.33
N PRO A 892 -8.47 46.19 -28.21
CA PRO A 892 -8.19 44.76 -28.23
C PRO A 892 -6.91 44.35 -27.49
N ALA A 893 -6.79 43.04 -27.25
CA ALA A 893 -5.56 42.32 -26.90
C ALA A 893 -5.45 41.05 -27.79
N PRO A 894 -4.25 40.47 -28.01
CA PRO A 894 -4.05 39.48 -29.08
C PRO A 894 -4.44 38.03 -28.69
N ASN A 895 -4.92 37.26 -29.68
CA ASN A 895 -5.30 35.85 -29.48
C ASN A 895 -4.08 34.90 -29.46
N PRO A 896 -4.09 33.85 -28.63
CA PRO A 896 -3.13 32.74 -28.66
C PRO A 896 -3.39 31.77 -29.84
N PRO A 897 -2.47 30.83 -30.15
CA PRO A 897 -2.61 29.92 -31.29
C PRO A 897 -3.75 28.90 -31.13
N ARG A 898 -4.52 28.71 -32.21
CA ARG A 898 -5.69 27.80 -32.27
C ARG A 898 -5.27 26.34 -32.40
N GLN A 899 -5.76 25.48 -31.50
CA GLN A 899 -5.58 24.02 -31.59
C GLN A 899 -6.73 23.35 -32.36
N GLY A 900 -6.40 22.45 -33.27
CA GLY A 900 -7.36 21.61 -34.01
C GLY A 900 -8.06 20.56 -33.13
N ARG A 901 -9.24 20.09 -33.54
CA ARG A 901 -9.92 18.91 -32.94
C ARG A 901 -9.96 17.77 -33.97
N TRP A 902 -9.72 16.55 -33.47
CA TRP A 902 -9.30 15.41 -34.27
C TRP A 902 -10.26 14.24 -34.03
N CYS A 903 -10.65 13.54 -35.10
CA CYS A 903 -11.40 12.29 -35.01
C CYS A 903 -10.75 11.21 -35.87
N VAL A 904 -10.43 10.06 -35.27
CA VAL A 904 -9.92 8.88 -35.96
C VAL A 904 -10.98 7.79 -35.88
N LEU A 905 -11.31 7.21 -37.03
CA LEU A 905 -12.25 6.11 -37.18
C LEU A 905 -11.49 4.88 -37.70
N SER A 906 -11.99 3.68 -37.37
CA SER A 906 -11.37 2.38 -37.63
C SER A 906 -12.42 1.35 -38.04
#